data_AF-A0A517NQR7-F1
#
_entry.id   AF-A0A517NQR7-F1
#
_cell.length_a   1.000
_cell.length_b   1.000
_cell.length_c   1.000
_cell.angle_alpha   90.00
_cell.angle_beta   90.00
_cell.angle_gamma   90.00
#
_symmetry.space_group_name_H-M   'P 1'
#
loop_
_entity.id
_entity.type
_entity.pdbx_description
1 polymer ?
#
loop_
_entity_poly.entity_id
_entity_poly.type
_entity_poly.pdbx_seq_one_letter_code
_entity_poly.pdbx_strand_id
1 'polypeptide(L)'
;MHLRCCVLLAIVLSAFLGASDALAKKNILMIAGTPSHNYGAHEHYAGLKILQEAIQGSTDAVDVTVVKGWPSDQSVIDAADSIVIYCDGGKRHTAMNHRDALKKKLADGCGLVCIHYAVEMIPGESGDDWVAMLGGHFEINWSVNPHWDADFVSLPTHPITNGVKPFKTNDEWYFHLRFSDQGKVTPILSAVAPPATMSRRDGAHSGNPAVRKSVEQGEQQVVAWAFDRPDGGRSFGFTGGHFHWNWANDDMLRLVSNAIRWTAGDEIEKNGSSLASEDVDIDRLLENQDYEPKPKFNLQETIKKFSIPVGDSAKVNVSGSDKLVSDAMDQRKPENALAGIEVADGLQATLCASEPHLKSLTNLDVDDRGRVWVCDVMNYRRNAGSRPEGDRILILEDTTGDGVMDDVKTYYQGSDIDTAMGICVLGNQVIVTATPTVWRFTDTDGDDVPDKKEAIFTETGQPQHDHSAHSFLFGPDGKLYWNFGNTGQQVKDANGDTVIDIHGRPVVDNGKPLYGGMPFRCDMDGSNFEVLAHNFRNNWETTVDSFGTLWQSDNDDDGNRGTRINFVMEQGNYGYRDELTGAGWRDSRITMEDEIPLQHWHLNDPGVVPNMLQTGAGSPSGICFYEGRLLPKRFWDQIVHCDPGPNVVRAYPSQPDGAGYQATIAPLMTGTTDKWFRPADVCVAPDGSLFVSDWYDPGVGGHKQGDSDRGRLFRIAPPGAKYVVPKFDYSTAAGAVAALRNCNLSVRYRAWTALHQMGAGAESELLNLWNDPEPRLRARALWLLGKIDGRGDHYVQAAINDADPNIRITGIRLAKQIGLVPSDALASLASDSSSAVRRELAVALRFDKSADMPAVWAKLAQSHDGKDRWYLEALGIGSDVRAQECFEAWVAAGGNWKTAAGRDIVWRVRAPDAASAIVSIIADPNLKLEDTNRYFRSLEYHDAATRTAALETLLP
;
A
#
# COMPACT_ATOMS: atom_id res chain seq x y z
N MET A 1 65.43 37.22 29.75
CA MET A 1 64.42 36.84 30.76
C MET A 1 63.08 36.78 30.05
N HIS A 2 62.49 35.58 29.99
CA HIS A 2 61.06 35.26 29.80
C HIS A 2 60.17 36.02 28.78
N LEU A 3 59.66 35.23 27.84
CA LEU A 3 58.23 34.91 27.68
C LEU A 3 57.26 36.07 27.38
N ARG A 4 56.83 36.21 26.12
CA ARG A 4 55.43 36.06 25.63
C ARG A 4 55.21 36.72 24.25
N CYS A 5 54.33 36.06 23.49
CA CYS A 5 53.63 36.48 22.28
C CYS A 5 54.35 36.33 20.93
N CYS A 6 54.09 35.16 20.34
CA CYS A 6 54.38 34.76 18.97
C CYS A 6 53.39 35.39 17.97
N VAL A 7 53.98 35.88 16.86
CA VAL A 7 53.52 35.77 15.46
C VAL A 7 52.20 36.47 15.10
N LEU A 8 52.34 37.67 14.52
CA LEU A 8 51.33 38.36 13.72
C LEU A 8 52.00 38.77 12.41
N LEU A 9 52.18 37.82 11.48
CA LEU A 9 52.67 38.09 10.11
C LEU A 9 52.35 36.92 9.16
N ALA A 10 51.09 36.79 8.74
CA ALA A 10 50.69 35.95 7.59
C ALA A 10 49.24 36.23 7.14
N ILE A 11 48.88 37.47 6.81
CA ILE A 11 47.61 37.77 6.09
C ILE A 11 47.83 38.92 5.10
N VAL A 12 48.63 38.72 4.05
CA VAL A 12 48.51 39.45 2.76
C VAL A 12 49.19 38.60 1.68
N LEU A 13 48.53 37.54 1.20
CA LEU A 13 48.70 36.94 -0.13
C LEU A 13 47.81 35.68 -0.21
N SER A 14 46.49 35.85 -0.36
CA SER A 14 45.51 34.82 -0.79
C SER A 14 44.11 35.43 -0.82
N ALA A 15 43.87 36.39 -1.71
CA ALA A 15 42.53 36.93 -1.94
C ALA A 15 42.37 37.44 -3.38
N PHE A 16 42.78 36.65 -4.37
CA PHE A 16 42.37 36.79 -5.77
C PHE A 16 42.56 35.42 -6.46
N LEU A 17 41.74 34.46 -6.05
CA LEU A 17 41.35 33.32 -6.88
C LEU A 17 39.83 33.37 -6.90
N GLY A 18 39.30 33.60 -8.10
CA GLY A 18 37.91 34.01 -8.33
C GLY A 18 36.91 33.04 -7.72
N ALA A 19 35.89 33.61 -7.07
CA ALA A 19 34.60 32.97 -6.97
C ALA A 19 34.16 32.65 -8.41
N SER A 20 34.10 31.36 -8.75
CA SER A 20 33.28 30.93 -9.87
C SER A 20 31.84 31.21 -9.44
N ASP A 21 31.20 32.23 -10.01
CA ASP A 21 29.74 32.30 -10.02
C ASP A 21 29.28 30.99 -10.67
N ALA A 22 28.79 30.05 -9.86
CA ALA A 22 28.07 28.92 -10.39
C ALA A 22 26.85 29.50 -11.08
N LEU A 23 26.78 29.38 -12.42
CA LEU A 23 25.62 29.80 -13.20
C LEU A 23 24.37 29.19 -12.55
N ALA A 24 23.38 30.02 -12.22
CA ALA A 24 22.14 29.54 -11.64
C ALA A 24 21.48 28.54 -12.60
N LYS A 25 21.14 27.36 -12.07
CA LYS A 25 20.49 26.31 -12.86
C LYS A 25 19.13 26.77 -13.37
N LYS A 26 18.75 26.27 -14.56
CA LYS A 26 17.43 26.50 -15.16
C LYS A 26 16.40 25.57 -14.54
N ASN A 27 15.20 26.08 -14.27
CA ASN A 27 14.12 25.30 -13.66
C ASN A 27 13.07 24.92 -14.70
N ILE A 28 12.83 23.62 -14.88
CA ILE A 28 11.80 23.10 -15.78
C ILE A 28 10.67 22.50 -14.94
N LEU A 29 9.46 23.03 -15.13
CA LEU A 29 8.25 22.51 -14.52
C LEU A 29 7.50 21.65 -15.53
N MET A 30 7.31 20.37 -15.23
CA MET A 30 6.54 19.43 -16.03
C MET A 30 5.21 19.10 -15.37
N ILE A 31 4.10 19.28 -16.08
CA ILE A 31 2.74 19.15 -15.58
C ILE A 31 2.05 17.99 -16.31
N ALA A 32 1.79 16.91 -15.58
CA ALA A 32 1.03 15.76 -16.07
C ALA A 32 -0.48 16.01 -15.91
N GLY A 33 -1.25 15.76 -16.97
CA GLY A 33 -2.70 15.79 -16.94
C GLY A 33 -3.31 14.65 -16.14
N THR A 34 -4.62 14.75 -15.86
CA THR A 34 -5.36 13.63 -15.29
C THR A 34 -5.42 12.46 -16.27
N PRO A 35 -5.35 11.21 -15.80
CA PRO A 35 -5.50 10.03 -16.65
C PRO A 35 -6.82 10.08 -17.44
N SER A 36 -6.78 9.93 -18.77
CA SER A 36 -7.94 9.87 -19.68
C SER A 36 -8.11 8.62 -20.58
N HIS A 37 -7.09 7.79 -20.79
CA HIS A 37 -7.10 6.61 -21.67
C HIS A 37 -6.83 5.30 -20.91
N ASN A 38 -6.09 4.37 -21.52
CA ASN A 38 -5.85 3.02 -21.03
C ASN A 38 -4.35 2.77 -21.02
N TYR A 39 -3.92 1.77 -20.26
CA TYR A 39 -2.55 1.29 -20.18
C TYR A 39 -1.76 1.32 -21.49
N GLY A 40 -0.59 1.96 -21.44
CA GLY A 40 0.30 2.18 -22.56
C GLY A 40 -0.10 3.33 -23.49
N ALA A 41 -1.21 4.03 -23.20
CA ALA A 41 -1.68 5.19 -23.95
C ALA A 41 -2.05 6.36 -23.03
N HIS A 42 -1.58 7.57 -23.38
CA HIS A 42 -1.72 8.78 -22.56
C HIS A 42 -1.15 8.62 -21.13
N GLU A 43 -0.02 7.94 -21.04
CA GLU A 43 0.78 7.85 -19.81
C GLU A 43 1.53 9.17 -19.62
N HIS A 44 0.79 10.21 -19.22
CA HIS A 44 1.27 11.58 -19.07
C HIS A 44 2.37 11.68 -18.01
N TYR A 45 2.13 11.15 -16.81
CA TYR A 45 3.09 11.25 -15.72
C TYR A 45 4.28 10.32 -15.95
N ALA A 46 4.04 9.07 -16.36
CA ALA A 46 5.11 8.14 -16.72
C ALA A 46 6.02 8.71 -17.83
N GLY A 47 5.43 9.27 -18.90
CA GLY A 47 6.19 9.87 -20.00
C GLY A 47 7.03 11.07 -19.56
N LEU A 48 6.50 11.93 -18.68
CA LEU A 48 7.26 13.06 -18.12
C LEU A 48 8.41 12.60 -17.19
N LYS A 49 8.26 11.47 -16.48
CA LYS A 49 9.33 10.88 -15.68
C LYS A 49 10.50 10.40 -16.56
N ILE A 50 10.22 9.74 -17.68
CA ILE A 50 11.24 9.35 -18.66
C ILE A 50 11.97 10.58 -19.22
N LEU A 51 11.21 11.63 -19.59
CA LEU A 51 11.80 12.88 -20.10
C LEU A 51 12.63 13.62 -19.04
N GLN A 52 12.17 13.65 -17.79
CA GLN A 52 12.91 14.21 -16.66
C GLN A 52 14.29 13.56 -16.55
N GLU A 53 14.33 12.23 -16.56
CA GLU A 53 15.57 11.47 -16.40
C GLU A 53 16.50 11.64 -17.59
N ALA A 54 15.96 11.64 -18.81
CA ALA A 54 16.73 11.89 -20.00
C ALA A 54 17.39 13.28 -19.99
N ILE A 55 16.69 14.31 -19.47
CA ILE A 55 17.24 15.66 -19.35
C ILE A 55 18.29 15.72 -18.25
N GLN A 56 17.97 15.25 -17.04
CA GLN A 56 18.87 15.29 -15.89
C GLN A 56 20.12 14.43 -16.09
N GLY A 57 20.02 13.33 -16.83
CA GLY A 57 21.17 12.54 -17.24
C GLY A 57 22.05 13.25 -18.28
N SER A 58 21.50 14.19 -19.05
CA SER A 58 22.24 14.86 -20.12
C SER A 58 22.98 16.12 -19.69
N THR A 59 22.57 16.76 -18.59
CA THR A 59 23.15 18.03 -18.12
C THR A 59 22.86 18.28 -16.64
N ASP A 60 23.83 18.88 -15.94
CA ASP A 60 23.64 19.39 -14.57
C ASP A 60 23.11 20.83 -14.53
N ALA A 61 22.99 21.50 -15.70
CA ALA A 61 22.60 22.91 -15.81
C ALA A 61 21.10 23.16 -15.60
N VAL A 62 20.30 22.09 -15.49
CA VAL A 62 18.84 22.14 -15.42
C VAL A 62 18.35 21.31 -14.24
N ASP A 63 17.43 21.86 -13.45
CA ASP A 63 16.63 21.13 -12.47
C ASP A 63 15.22 20.93 -13.03
N VAL A 64 14.67 19.72 -12.88
CA VAL A 64 13.36 19.33 -13.44
C VAL A 64 12.43 18.91 -12.31
N THR A 65 11.25 19.53 -12.23
CA THR A 65 10.17 19.18 -11.30
C THR A 65 8.99 18.62 -12.07
N VAL A 66 8.49 17.43 -11.69
CA VAL A 66 7.30 16.81 -12.29
C VAL A 66 6.15 16.81 -11.28
N VAL A 67 4.98 17.31 -11.68
CA VAL A 67 3.77 17.36 -10.85
C VAL A 67 2.58 16.72 -11.57
N LYS A 68 1.61 16.22 -10.80
CA LYS A 68 0.30 15.78 -11.31
C LYS A 68 -0.71 16.92 -11.13
N GLY A 69 -1.26 17.42 -12.23
CA GLY A 69 -2.15 18.58 -12.24
C GLY A 69 -1.41 19.92 -12.08
N TRP A 70 -2.14 21.01 -12.27
CA TRP A 70 -1.58 22.36 -12.12
C TRP A 70 -1.15 22.62 -10.67
N PRO A 71 0.07 23.11 -10.39
CA PRO A 71 0.52 23.35 -9.02
C PRO A 71 -0.38 24.32 -8.26
N SER A 72 -0.72 23.99 -7.00
CA SER A 72 -1.36 24.93 -6.07
C SER A 72 -0.38 25.93 -5.49
N ASP A 73 0.90 25.57 -5.41
CA ASP A 73 1.99 26.46 -4.98
C ASP A 73 2.49 27.30 -6.16
N GLN A 74 2.14 28.59 -6.14
CA GLN A 74 2.51 29.56 -7.17
C GLN A 74 4.03 29.74 -7.29
N SER A 75 4.79 29.51 -6.22
CA SER A 75 6.25 29.69 -6.23
C SER A 75 6.96 28.75 -7.21
N VAL A 76 6.39 27.55 -7.44
CA VAL A 76 6.89 26.56 -8.39
C VAL A 76 6.73 27.04 -9.84
N ILE A 77 5.61 27.71 -10.14
CA ILE A 77 5.33 28.29 -11.45
C ILE A 77 6.21 29.52 -11.66
N ASP A 78 6.35 30.36 -10.63
CA ASP A 78 7.13 31.59 -10.70
C ASP A 78 8.63 31.29 -10.90
N ALA A 79 9.14 30.19 -10.35
CA ALA A 79 10.52 29.76 -10.51
C ALA A 79 10.83 29.16 -11.90
N ALA A 80 9.83 28.73 -12.67
CA ALA A 80 10.06 28.02 -13.92
C ALA A 80 10.69 28.90 -15.02
N ASP A 81 11.76 28.42 -15.64
CA ASP A 81 12.32 28.93 -16.91
C ASP A 81 11.63 28.31 -18.13
N SER A 82 11.04 27.12 -17.99
CA SER A 82 10.17 26.49 -18.99
C SER A 82 9.07 25.64 -18.34
N ILE A 83 7.88 25.66 -18.93
CA ILE A 83 6.72 24.85 -18.52
C ILE A 83 6.41 23.83 -19.61
N VAL A 84 6.42 22.55 -19.24
CA VAL A 84 6.04 21.42 -20.09
C VAL A 84 4.68 20.91 -19.66
N ILE A 85 3.75 20.79 -20.61
CA ILE A 85 2.39 20.32 -20.36
C ILE A 85 2.17 19.07 -21.21
N TYR A 86 1.89 17.96 -20.53
CA TYR A 86 1.49 16.71 -21.17
C TYR A 86 0.17 16.26 -20.58
N CYS A 87 -0.92 16.51 -21.32
CA CYS A 87 -2.28 16.28 -20.85
C CYS A 87 -3.26 16.13 -22.03
N ASP A 88 -4.53 15.90 -21.70
CA ASP A 88 -5.63 15.95 -22.66
C ASP A 88 -5.94 17.36 -23.18
N GLY A 89 -6.67 17.44 -24.29
CA GLY A 89 -6.96 18.69 -24.98
C GLY A 89 -8.31 19.30 -24.61
N GLY A 90 -8.62 20.43 -25.26
CA GLY A 90 -9.92 21.09 -25.14
C GLY A 90 -10.28 21.43 -23.69
N LYS A 91 -11.48 21.06 -23.23
CA LYS A 91 -11.93 21.36 -21.86
C LYS A 91 -11.15 20.63 -20.76
N ARG A 92 -10.46 19.54 -21.09
CA ARG A 92 -9.67 18.73 -20.14
C ARG A 92 -8.21 19.18 -20.05
N HIS A 93 -7.84 20.20 -20.82
CA HIS A 93 -6.48 20.71 -20.81
C HIS A 93 -6.16 21.40 -19.49
N THR A 94 -5.12 20.92 -18.81
CA THR A 94 -4.81 21.25 -17.41
C THR A 94 -4.57 22.75 -17.19
N ALA A 95 -4.03 23.45 -18.18
CA ALA A 95 -3.80 24.90 -18.09
C ALA A 95 -5.04 25.77 -18.38
N MET A 96 -6.18 25.22 -18.80
CA MET A 96 -7.30 26.04 -19.28
C MET A 96 -7.89 26.94 -18.21
N ASN A 97 -8.01 26.43 -16.98
CA ASN A 97 -8.46 27.23 -15.84
C ASN A 97 -7.39 28.21 -15.32
N HIS A 98 -6.18 28.14 -15.87
CA HIS A 98 -5.02 28.93 -15.47
C HIS A 98 -4.40 29.71 -16.65
N ARG A 99 -5.15 29.86 -17.75
CA ARG A 99 -4.69 30.44 -19.03
C ARG A 99 -4.04 31.80 -18.85
N ASP A 100 -4.67 32.69 -18.09
CA ASP A 100 -4.17 34.06 -17.91
C ASP A 100 -2.87 34.09 -17.09
N ALA A 101 -2.74 33.19 -16.10
CA ALA A 101 -1.51 33.04 -15.33
C ALA A 101 -0.37 32.48 -16.20
N LEU A 102 -0.66 31.49 -17.05
CA LEU A 102 0.29 30.97 -18.02
C LEU A 102 0.75 32.07 -18.99
N LYS A 103 -0.19 32.80 -19.61
CA LYS A 103 0.12 33.93 -20.52
C LYS A 103 1.04 34.95 -19.87
N LYS A 104 0.74 35.34 -18.63
CA LYS A 104 1.57 36.26 -17.86
C LYS A 104 2.99 35.71 -17.68
N LYS A 105 3.13 34.45 -17.27
CA LYS A 105 4.44 33.82 -17.07
C LYS A 105 5.24 33.70 -18.37
N LEU A 106 4.59 33.41 -19.50
CA LEU A 106 5.25 33.33 -20.80
C LEU A 106 5.70 34.71 -21.32
N ALA A 107 4.95 35.78 -21.02
CA ALA A 107 5.35 37.14 -21.35
C ALA A 107 6.65 37.59 -20.64
N ASP A 108 7.02 36.94 -19.53
CA ASP A 108 8.30 37.14 -18.84
C ASP A 108 9.47 36.35 -19.47
N GLY A 109 9.24 35.72 -20.64
CA GLY A 109 10.25 34.96 -21.39
C GLY A 109 10.31 33.46 -21.08
N CYS A 110 9.43 32.95 -20.21
CA CYS A 110 9.37 31.52 -19.86
C CYS A 110 9.06 30.63 -21.08
N GLY A 111 9.73 29.49 -21.20
CA GLY A 111 9.48 28.50 -22.26
C GLY A 111 8.12 27.79 -22.13
N LEU A 112 7.58 27.31 -23.25
CA LEU A 112 6.38 26.46 -23.27
C LEU A 112 6.59 25.21 -24.12
N VAL A 113 6.26 24.05 -23.59
CA VAL A 113 6.19 22.79 -24.36
C VAL A 113 4.81 22.16 -24.19
N CYS A 114 4.16 21.79 -25.29
CA CYS A 114 2.90 21.05 -25.28
C CYS A 114 3.07 19.74 -26.05
N ILE A 115 2.75 18.63 -25.37
CA ILE A 115 2.90 17.25 -25.89
C ILE A 115 1.52 16.63 -26.14
N HIS A 116 1.37 15.99 -27.30
CA HIS A 116 0.19 15.25 -27.72
C HIS A 116 -1.09 16.11 -27.69
N TYR A 117 -2.15 15.66 -27.02
CA TYR A 117 -3.40 16.39 -26.88
C TYR A 117 -3.25 17.78 -26.22
N ALA A 118 -2.14 18.09 -25.54
CA ALA A 118 -1.89 19.43 -25.03
C ALA A 118 -1.78 20.50 -26.14
N VAL A 119 -1.64 20.08 -27.41
CA VAL A 119 -1.69 20.97 -28.58
C VAL A 119 -3.10 21.19 -29.13
N GLU A 120 -4.13 20.52 -28.60
CA GLU A 120 -5.53 20.66 -29.04
C GLU A 120 -6.30 21.69 -28.22
N MET A 121 -6.90 22.65 -28.93
CA MET A 121 -7.67 23.74 -28.33
C MET A 121 -9.06 23.91 -28.94
N ILE A 122 -9.96 24.46 -28.13
CA ILE A 122 -11.30 24.84 -28.59
C ILE A 122 -11.18 26.12 -29.44
N PRO A 123 -11.83 26.18 -30.62
CA PRO A 123 -11.85 27.39 -31.43
C PRO A 123 -12.39 28.62 -30.68
N GLY A 124 -11.87 29.80 -31.03
CA GLY A 124 -12.15 31.07 -30.36
C GLY A 124 -10.94 31.56 -29.56
N GLU A 125 -11.19 32.40 -28.54
CA GLU A 125 -10.14 33.08 -27.78
C GLU A 125 -9.06 32.13 -27.22
N SER A 126 -9.44 30.92 -26.80
CA SER A 126 -8.48 29.89 -26.35
C SER A 126 -7.56 29.37 -27.46
N GLY A 127 -8.08 29.19 -28.68
CA GLY A 127 -7.28 28.81 -29.83
C GLY A 127 -6.32 29.93 -30.23
N ASP A 128 -6.81 31.17 -30.28
CA ASP A 128 -6.00 32.36 -30.62
C ASP A 128 -4.85 32.56 -29.63
N ASP A 129 -5.12 32.38 -28.33
CA ASP A 129 -4.10 32.42 -27.28
C ASP A 129 -3.04 31.33 -27.47
N TRP A 130 -3.43 30.11 -27.83
CA TRP A 130 -2.48 29.03 -28.10
C TRP A 130 -1.70 29.23 -29.38
N VAL A 131 -2.27 29.81 -30.44
CA VAL A 131 -1.52 30.25 -31.61
C VAL A 131 -0.43 31.24 -31.18
N ALA A 132 -0.78 32.22 -30.36
CA ALA A 132 0.16 33.23 -29.89
C ALA A 132 1.24 32.67 -28.94
N MET A 133 0.90 31.70 -28.09
CA MET A 133 1.83 31.11 -27.10
C MET A 133 2.66 29.96 -27.67
N LEU A 134 2.09 29.10 -28.52
CA LEU A 134 2.70 27.85 -28.99
C LEU A 134 3.12 27.92 -30.47
N GLY A 135 2.64 28.91 -31.24
CA GLY A 135 2.95 29.09 -32.66
C GLY A 135 2.15 28.19 -33.59
N GLY A 136 1.49 27.16 -33.06
CA GLY A 136 0.57 26.30 -33.79
C GLY A 136 -0.28 25.47 -32.84
N HIS A 137 -1.39 24.93 -33.35
CA HIS A 137 -2.28 24.05 -32.57
C HIS A 137 -3.14 23.18 -33.48
N PHE A 138 -3.73 22.15 -32.88
CA PHE A 138 -4.81 21.38 -33.48
C PHE A 138 -6.13 22.14 -33.34
N GLU A 139 -6.85 22.30 -34.44
CA GLU A 139 -8.17 22.94 -34.50
C GLU A 139 -9.25 21.92 -34.87
N ILE A 140 -10.25 21.78 -34.01
CA ILE A 140 -11.38 20.86 -34.23
C ILE A 140 -12.12 21.20 -35.52
N ASN A 141 -12.44 20.19 -36.33
CA ASN A 141 -12.99 20.23 -37.69
C ASN A 141 -12.03 20.71 -38.79
N TRP A 142 -10.82 21.15 -38.45
CA TRP A 142 -9.79 21.55 -39.40
C TRP A 142 -8.64 20.55 -39.47
N SER A 143 -8.15 20.11 -38.31
CA SER A 143 -7.04 19.19 -38.12
C SER A 143 -7.52 17.74 -37.92
N VAL A 144 -6.61 16.78 -38.03
CA VAL A 144 -6.91 15.34 -37.89
C VAL A 144 -5.91 14.59 -37.03
N ASN A 145 -6.36 13.55 -36.34
CA ASN A 145 -5.56 12.73 -35.42
C ASN A 145 -5.60 11.20 -35.71
N PRO A 146 -5.21 10.73 -36.90
CA PRO A 146 -5.17 9.29 -37.15
C PRO A 146 -3.96 8.64 -36.47
N HIS A 147 -4.02 7.32 -36.23
CA HIS A 147 -2.84 6.51 -35.94
C HIS A 147 -2.15 6.09 -37.24
N TRP A 148 -0.86 6.41 -37.38
CA TRP A 148 -0.08 6.04 -38.56
C TRP A 148 1.42 6.04 -38.27
N ASP A 149 2.18 5.38 -39.14
CA ASP A 149 3.63 5.40 -39.12
C ASP A 149 4.16 6.65 -39.86
N ALA A 150 4.69 7.61 -39.11
CA ALA A 150 5.34 8.79 -39.68
C ALA A 150 6.83 8.52 -39.90
N ASP A 151 7.30 8.77 -41.12
CA ASP A 151 8.70 8.59 -41.53
C ASP A 151 9.41 9.94 -41.63
N PHE A 152 10.32 10.22 -40.68
CA PHE A 152 11.04 11.49 -40.57
C PHE A 152 12.41 11.38 -41.24
N VAL A 153 12.39 11.34 -42.58
CA VAL A 153 13.59 11.12 -43.40
C VAL A 153 14.61 12.27 -43.41
N SER A 154 14.18 13.48 -43.08
CA SER A 154 15.04 14.68 -43.07
C SER A 154 14.71 15.59 -41.90
N LEU A 155 15.73 16.09 -41.22
CA LEU A 155 15.61 17.01 -40.09
C LEU A 155 16.25 18.36 -40.44
N PRO A 156 15.67 19.50 -40.02
CA PRO A 156 16.27 20.81 -40.24
C PRO A 156 17.60 20.97 -39.50
N THR A 157 18.39 21.99 -39.85
CA THR A 157 19.50 22.42 -38.98
C THR A 157 18.93 23.29 -37.86
N HIS A 158 18.72 22.71 -36.67
CA HIS A 158 18.21 23.39 -35.49
C HIS A 158 18.82 22.80 -34.20
N PRO A 159 19.01 23.55 -33.10
CA PRO A 159 19.51 22.98 -31.85
C PRO A 159 18.70 21.77 -31.35
N ILE A 160 17.38 21.81 -31.51
CA ILE A 160 16.47 20.70 -31.14
C ILE A 160 16.84 19.39 -31.84
N THR A 161 17.33 19.44 -33.07
CA THR A 161 17.66 18.27 -33.88
C THR A 161 19.13 17.85 -33.76
N ASN A 162 19.92 18.48 -32.88
CA ASN A 162 21.29 18.06 -32.63
C ASN A 162 21.33 16.62 -32.12
N GLY A 163 22.16 15.79 -32.74
CA GLY A 163 22.30 14.37 -32.41
C GLY A 163 21.10 13.48 -32.77
N VAL A 164 20.00 14.03 -33.29
CA VAL A 164 18.82 13.26 -33.71
C VAL A 164 19.06 12.73 -35.12
N LYS A 165 18.85 11.44 -35.33
CA LYS A 165 18.92 10.78 -36.65
C LYS A 165 17.52 10.66 -37.26
N PRO A 166 17.40 10.45 -38.59
CA PRO A 166 16.12 10.08 -39.19
C PRO A 166 15.53 8.83 -38.52
N PHE A 167 14.26 8.88 -38.16
CA PHE A 167 13.56 7.80 -37.47
C PHE A 167 12.11 7.67 -37.95
N LYS A 168 11.49 6.56 -37.61
CA LYS A 168 10.09 6.25 -37.94
C LYS A 168 9.39 5.68 -36.71
N THR A 169 8.20 6.18 -36.41
CA THR A 169 7.40 5.72 -35.27
C THR A 169 5.91 5.69 -35.59
N ASN A 170 5.23 4.68 -35.06
CA ASN A 170 3.77 4.54 -35.10
C ASN A 170 3.16 5.27 -33.90
N ASP A 171 2.40 6.33 -34.14
CA ASP A 171 1.76 7.13 -33.08
C ASP A 171 0.43 7.71 -33.62
N GLU A 172 -0.32 8.42 -32.79
CA GLU A 172 -1.49 9.22 -33.20
C GLU A 172 -1.02 10.60 -33.68
N TRP A 173 -0.21 10.64 -34.74
CA TRP A 173 0.38 11.90 -35.23
C TRP A 173 -0.68 12.83 -35.84
N TYR A 174 -0.82 14.03 -35.27
CA TYR A 174 -1.77 15.04 -35.76
C TYR A 174 -1.20 15.84 -36.91
N PHE A 175 -2.04 16.17 -37.89
CA PHE A 175 -1.64 17.01 -39.01
C PHE A 175 -2.76 17.91 -39.54
N HIS A 176 -2.43 18.71 -40.56
CA HIS A 176 -3.26 19.81 -41.05
C HIS A 176 -3.56 20.83 -39.92
N LEU A 177 -2.49 21.21 -39.22
CA LEU A 177 -2.52 22.10 -38.05
C LEU A 177 -2.64 23.58 -38.47
N ARG A 178 -3.06 24.42 -37.53
CA ARG A 178 -2.99 25.88 -37.67
C ARG A 178 -1.63 26.35 -37.19
N PHE A 179 -1.06 27.33 -37.89
CA PHE A 179 0.19 27.97 -37.50
C PHE A 179 0.04 29.49 -37.53
N SER A 180 0.75 30.14 -36.61
CA SER A 180 0.81 31.59 -36.50
C SER A 180 1.50 32.21 -37.71
N ASP A 181 1.00 33.35 -38.17
CA ASP A 181 1.70 34.26 -39.10
C ASP A 181 2.61 35.25 -38.36
N GLN A 182 2.51 35.31 -37.03
CA GLN A 182 3.34 36.13 -36.14
C GLN A 182 4.44 35.30 -35.50
N GLY A 183 5.65 35.87 -35.38
CA GLY A 183 6.83 35.15 -34.88
C GLY A 183 7.46 34.25 -35.95
N LYS A 184 8.35 33.32 -35.54
CA LYS A 184 9.00 32.39 -36.45
C LYS A 184 8.70 30.95 -36.08
N VAL A 185 7.78 30.32 -36.82
CA VAL A 185 7.53 28.89 -36.74
C VAL A 185 8.55 28.15 -37.60
N THR A 186 9.31 27.24 -36.99
CA THR A 186 10.27 26.37 -37.68
C THR A 186 9.78 24.93 -37.60
N PRO A 187 9.39 24.29 -38.71
CA PRO A 187 9.06 22.87 -38.75
C PRO A 187 10.25 22.04 -38.26
N ILE A 188 10.04 21.17 -37.27
CA ILE A 188 11.06 20.28 -36.70
C ILE A 188 10.89 18.85 -37.20
N LEU A 189 9.66 18.32 -37.15
CA LEU A 189 9.30 17.03 -37.73
C LEU A 189 8.23 17.23 -38.80
N SER A 190 8.43 16.63 -39.96
CA SER A 190 7.46 16.66 -41.04
C SER A 190 7.45 15.36 -41.82
N ALA A 191 6.26 14.83 -42.11
CA ALA A 191 6.06 13.57 -42.80
C ALA A 191 4.85 13.64 -43.75
N VAL A 192 4.83 12.79 -44.78
CA VAL A 192 3.70 12.70 -45.71
C VAL A 192 2.70 11.67 -45.19
N ALA A 193 1.50 12.10 -44.84
CA ALA A 193 0.45 11.22 -44.34
C ALA A 193 -0.06 10.30 -45.48
N PRO A 194 -0.13 8.98 -45.28
CA PRO A 194 -0.60 8.07 -46.34
C PRO A 194 -2.12 8.16 -46.51
N PRO A 195 -2.69 7.82 -47.69
CA PRO A 195 -4.14 7.85 -47.92
C PRO A 195 -4.98 7.05 -46.90
N ALA A 196 -4.40 6.01 -46.29
CA ALA A 196 -5.05 5.20 -45.26
C ALA A 196 -5.48 6.00 -44.01
N THR A 197 -4.81 7.13 -43.74
CA THR A 197 -5.17 8.06 -42.65
C THR A 197 -6.56 8.65 -42.82
N MET A 198 -7.08 8.70 -44.05
CA MET A 198 -8.37 9.28 -44.41
C MET A 198 -9.51 8.24 -44.52
N SER A 199 -9.37 7.08 -43.89
CA SER A 199 -10.38 6.01 -43.91
C SER A 199 -11.67 6.33 -43.14
N ARG A 200 -11.57 7.17 -42.09
CA ARG A 200 -12.73 7.64 -41.31
C ARG A 200 -13.54 8.66 -42.11
N ARG A 201 -14.85 8.79 -41.85
CA ARG A 201 -15.70 9.85 -42.43
C ARG A 201 -15.31 11.23 -41.87
N ASP A 202 -15.68 12.30 -42.57
CA ASP A 202 -15.45 13.66 -42.11
C ASP A 202 -16.11 13.92 -40.76
N GLY A 203 -15.40 14.66 -39.91
CA GLY A 203 -15.78 14.89 -38.53
C GLY A 203 -14.75 15.71 -37.77
N ALA A 204 -15.06 15.95 -36.50
CA ALA A 204 -14.32 16.84 -35.60
C ALA A 204 -12.81 16.58 -35.54
N HIS A 205 -12.39 15.31 -35.63
CA HIS A 205 -10.98 14.90 -35.57
C HIS A 205 -10.56 13.96 -36.71
N SER A 206 -11.48 13.65 -37.62
CA SER A 206 -11.36 12.52 -38.56
C SER A 206 -11.26 12.93 -40.04
N GLY A 207 -11.50 14.21 -40.37
CA GLY A 207 -11.25 14.74 -41.72
C GLY A 207 -12.22 15.83 -42.15
N ASN A 208 -11.81 16.54 -43.20
CA ASN A 208 -12.64 17.45 -44.00
C ASN A 208 -12.12 17.45 -45.45
N PRO A 209 -12.84 18.07 -46.42
CA PRO A 209 -12.43 18.08 -47.82
C PRO A 209 -11.03 18.67 -48.09
N ALA A 210 -10.58 19.65 -47.27
CA ALA A 210 -9.26 20.25 -47.43
C ALA A 210 -8.14 19.29 -47.00
N VAL A 211 -8.29 18.64 -45.83
CA VAL A 211 -7.33 17.64 -45.34
C VAL A 211 -7.20 16.48 -46.34
N ARG A 212 -8.33 15.98 -46.85
CA ARG A 212 -8.33 14.88 -47.83
C ARG A 212 -7.58 15.23 -49.10
N LYS A 213 -7.80 16.45 -49.61
CA LYS A 213 -7.08 16.97 -50.77
C LYS A 213 -5.58 17.09 -50.50
N SER A 214 -5.20 17.60 -49.33
CA SER A 214 -3.80 17.69 -48.88
C SER A 214 -3.12 16.31 -48.89
N VAL A 215 -3.80 15.30 -48.33
CA VAL A 215 -3.32 13.91 -48.32
C VAL A 215 -3.25 13.30 -49.73
N GLU A 216 -4.26 13.53 -50.57
CA GLU A 216 -4.29 13.06 -51.97
C GLU A 216 -3.15 13.67 -52.80
N GLN A 217 -2.79 14.91 -52.53
CA GLN A 217 -1.68 15.62 -53.17
C GLN A 217 -0.30 15.22 -52.61
N GLY A 218 -0.24 14.38 -51.57
CA GLY A 218 1.00 13.99 -50.90
C GLY A 218 1.70 15.17 -50.23
N GLU A 219 0.95 16.16 -49.74
CA GLU A 219 1.53 17.31 -49.07
C GLU A 219 2.23 16.91 -47.77
N GLN A 220 3.44 17.43 -47.57
CA GLN A 220 4.21 17.20 -46.36
C GLN A 220 3.55 17.93 -45.18
N GLN A 221 3.33 17.19 -44.10
CA GLN A 221 2.65 17.69 -42.91
C GLN A 221 3.63 17.94 -41.77
N VAL A 222 3.52 19.10 -41.11
CA VAL A 222 4.30 19.42 -39.91
C VAL A 222 3.62 18.81 -38.68
N VAL A 223 4.37 18.03 -37.90
CA VAL A 223 3.85 17.32 -36.70
C VAL A 223 4.63 17.65 -35.42
N ALA A 224 5.76 18.32 -35.55
CA ALA A 224 6.43 19.00 -34.44
C ALA A 224 7.10 20.29 -34.93
N TRP A 225 7.08 21.35 -34.14
CA TRP A 225 7.58 22.66 -34.54
C TRP A 225 8.16 23.42 -33.35
N ALA A 226 9.19 24.22 -33.65
CA ALA A 226 9.72 25.22 -32.75
C ALA A 226 9.10 26.58 -33.08
N PHE A 227 8.90 27.42 -32.07
CA PHE A 227 8.37 28.74 -32.23
C PHE A 227 9.20 29.75 -31.45
N ASP A 228 9.90 30.62 -32.17
CA ASP A 228 10.51 31.82 -31.59
C ASP A 228 9.41 32.88 -31.47
N ARG A 229 8.97 33.13 -30.23
CA ARG A 229 7.88 34.05 -29.95
C ARG A 229 8.33 35.50 -30.12
N PRO A 230 7.43 36.42 -30.53
CA PRO A 230 7.75 37.84 -30.64
C PRO A 230 8.24 38.50 -29.33
N ASP A 231 7.87 37.93 -28.18
CA ASP A 231 8.28 38.40 -26.84
C ASP A 231 9.70 37.94 -26.43
N GLY A 232 10.38 37.18 -27.30
CA GLY A 232 11.73 36.64 -27.04
C GLY A 232 11.73 35.29 -26.34
N GLY A 233 10.57 34.77 -25.93
CA GLY A 233 10.43 33.42 -25.42
C GLY A 233 10.40 32.35 -26.52
N ARG A 234 10.46 31.08 -26.11
CA ARG A 234 10.54 29.93 -27.02
C ARG A 234 9.46 28.92 -26.68
N SER A 235 8.84 28.35 -27.72
CA SER A 235 7.84 27.30 -27.54
C SER A 235 8.07 26.11 -28.46
N PHE A 236 7.60 24.94 -28.05
CA PHE A 236 7.67 23.72 -28.85
C PHE A 236 6.37 22.93 -28.77
N GLY A 237 5.78 22.64 -29.93
CA GLY A 237 4.62 21.75 -30.04
C GLY A 237 5.02 20.41 -30.64
N PHE A 238 4.50 19.32 -30.07
CA PHE A 238 4.79 17.96 -30.49
C PHE A 238 3.52 17.12 -30.42
N THR A 239 3.07 16.57 -31.55
CA THR A 239 1.76 15.87 -31.60
C THR A 239 1.83 14.40 -31.21
N GLY A 240 3.04 13.81 -31.18
CA GLY A 240 3.24 12.42 -30.74
C GLY A 240 3.21 12.26 -29.23
N GLY A 241 3.43 11.03 -28.77
CA GLY A 241 3.39 10.66 -27.36
C GLY A 241 2.17 9.85 -26.99
N HIS A 242 1.20 9.63 -27.89
CA HIS A 242 -0.01 8.85 -27.60
C HIS A 242 0.33 7.50 -26.97
N PHE A 243 1.26 6.77 -27.59
CA PHE A 243 1.77 5.51 -27.08
C PHE A 243 3.02 5.75 -26.25
N HIS A 244 2.95 5.42 -24.96
CA HIS A 244 4.08 5.55 -24.03
C HIS A 244 5.33 4.80 -24.51
N TRP A 245 5.12 3.68 -25.19
CA TRP A 245 6.15 2.80 -25.73
C TRP A 245 7.11 3.50 -26.71
N ASN A 246 6.68 4.59 -27.36
CA ASN A 246 7.53 5.34 -28.28
C ASN A 246 8.67 6.09 -27.57
N TRP A 247 8.64 6.23 -26.23
CA TRP A 247 9.77 6.79 -25.49
C TRP A 247 11.02 5.90 -25.48
N ALA A 248 10.92 4.62 -25.86
CA ALA A 248 12.08 3.76 -26.16
C ALA A 248 12.78 4.11 -27.49
N ASN A 249 12.20 4.97 -28.33
CA ASN A 249 12.88 5.45 -29.52
C ASN A 249 13.85 6.59 -29.14
N ASP A 250 15.15 6.29 -29.14
CA ASP A 250 16.20 7.25 -28.76
C ASP A 250 16.13 8.59 -29.48
N ASP A 251 15.82 8.59 -30.77
CA ASP A 251 15.80 9.79 -31.59
C ASP A 251 14.57 10.66 -31.26
N MET A 252 13.42 10.04 -31.01
CA MET A 252 12.23 10.74 -30.49
C MET A 252 12.47 11.30 -29.08
N LEU A 253 13.01 10.48 -28.17
CA LEU A 253 13.30 10.90 -26.80
C LEU A 253 14.31 12.07 -26.78
N ARG A 254 15.43 11.94 -27.50
CA ARG A 254 16.45 12.99 -27.64
C ARG A 254 15.86 14.27 -28.21
N LEU A 255 15.02 14.18 -29.24
CA LEU A 255 14.40 15.35 -29.86
C LEU A 255 13.52 16.13 -28.86
N VAL A 256 12.68 15.43 -28.10
CA VAL A 256 11.79 16.08 -27.13
C VAL A 256 12.59 16.63 -25.93
N SER A 257 13.58 15.89 -25.43
CA SER A 257 14.49 16.38 -24.38
C SER A 257 15.27 17.62 -24.81
N ASN A 258 15.82 17.64 -26.04
CA ASN A 258 16.48 18.81 -26.61
C ASN A 258 15.53 20.01 -26.71
N ALA A 259 14.27 19.78 -27.11
CA ALA A 259 13.27 20.83 -27.21
C ALA A 259 12.92 21.44 -25.85
N ILE A 260 12.77 20.60 -24.82
CA ILE A 260 12.49 21.06 -23.45
C ILE A 260 13.66 21.89 -22.91
N ARG A 261 14.91 21.42 -23.08
CA ARG A 261 16.11 22.20 -22.72
C ARG A 261 16.21 23.51 -23.51
N TRP A 262 15.95 23.47 -24.82
CA TRP A 262 16.02 24.65 -25.70
C TRP A 262 15.00 25.73 -25.33
N THR A 263 13.79 25.33 -24.93
CA THR A 263 12.75 26.27 -24.46
C THR A 263 13.10 26.87 -23.10
N ALA A 264 13.82 26.16 -22.23
CA ALA A 264 14.37 26.68 -20.97
C ALA A 264 15.58 27.63 -21.15
N GLY A 265 16.06 27.79 -22.39
CA GLY A 265 17.21 28.63 -22.72
C GLY A 265 18.57 27.96 -22.46
N ASP A 266 18.60 26.63 -22.29
CA ASP A 266 19.84 25.85 -22.17
C ASP A 266 20.54 25.70 -23.54
N GLU A 267 21.87 25.49 -23.51
CA GLU A 267 22.66 25.21 -24.70
C GLU A 267 22.62 23.72 -25.05
N ILE A 268 22.15 23.39 -26.26
CA ILE A 268 22.10 22.01 -26.74
C ILE A 268 23.40 21.67 -27.47
N GLU A 269 24.18 20.72 -26.94
CA GLU A 269 25.42 20.28 -27.56
C GLU A 269 25.20 19.70 -28.97
N LYS A 270 26.25 19.63 -29.80
CA LYS A 270 26.15 19.09 -31.17
C LYS A 270 25.67 17.64 -31.23
N ASN A 271 25.95 16.86 -30.20
CA ASN A 271 25.50 15.47 -30.08
C ASN A 271 24.09 15.35 -29.46
N GLY A 272 23.45 16.49 -29.14
CA GLY A 272 22.19 16.56 -28.42
C GLY A 272 22.31 16.10 -26.96
N SER A 273 21.17 15.99 -26.28
CA SER A 273 21.05 15.28 -25.01
C SER A 273 21.50 13.83 -25.19
N SER A 274 22.57 13.46 -24.51
CA SER A 274 22.99 12.07 -24.32
C SER A 274 22.40 11.53 -23.03
N LEU A 275 21.81 10.34 -23.05
CA LEU A 275 21.44 9.64 -21.82
C LEU A 275 22.72 9.32 -21.03
N ALA A 276 22.81 9.73 -19.77
CA ALA A 276 23.80 9.18 -18.83
C ALA A 276 23.31 7.86 -18.21
N SER A 277 22.87 6.93 -19.05
CA SER A 277 22.73 5.49 -18.79
C SER A 277 22.11 4.86 -20.04
N GLU A 278 22.36 3.58 -20.24
CA GLU A 278 21.99 2.74 -21.38
C GLU A 278 20.48 2.78 -21.72
N ASP A 279 20.15 2.49 -22.98
CA ASP A 279 18.84 2.55 -23.68
C ASP A 279 17.58 2.43 -22.81
N VAL A 280 16.55 3.26 -23.07
CA VAL A 280 15.23 3.11 -22.43
C VAL A 280 14.60 1.78 -22.87
N ASP A 281 14.74 0.78 -22.02
CA ASP A 281 14.23 -0.58 -22.25
C ASP A 281 12.81 -0.76 -21.74
N ILE A 282 12.27 -1.97 -21.91
CA ILE A 282 10.91 -2.26 -21.49
C ILE A 282 10.70 -2.12 -19.98
N ASP A 283 11.68 -2.46 -19.15
CA ASP A 283 11.55 -2.34 -17.70
C ASP A 283 11.37 -0.88 -17.32
N ARG A 284 12.17 -0.01 -17.94
CA ARG A 284 12.10 1.43 -17.68
C ARG A 284 10.76 2.02 -18.10
N LEU A 285 10.22 1.59 -19.24
CA LEU A 285 8.90 2.02 -19.71
C LEU A 285 7.75 1.52 -18.83
N LEU A 286 7.91 0.42 -18.10
CA LEU A 286 6.85 -0.09 -17.22
C LEU A 286 6.78 0.65 -15.88
N GLU A 287 7.80 1.45 -15.53
CA GLU A 287 7.82 2.26 -14.33
C GLU A 287 6.87 3.46 -14.39
N ASN A 288 6.27 3.82 -13.25
CA ASN A 288 5.45 5.02 -13.09
C ASN A 288 4.23 5.15 -14.01
N GLN A 289 3.80 4.06 -14.66
CA GLN A 289 2.58 4.01 -15.50
C GLN A 289 1.39 4.64 -14.75
N ASP A 290 0.63 5.48 -15.46
CA ASP A 290 -0.56 6.16 -14.98
C ASP A 290 -1.75 5.20 -14.85
N TYR A 291 -1.66 4.04 -15.50
CA TYR A 291 -2.67 2.97 -15.51
C TYR A 291 -2.10 1.61 -15.11
N GLU A 292 -3.01 0.71 -14.72
CA GLU A 292 -2.73 -0.71 -14.58
C GLU A 292 -2.95 -1.45 -15.92
N PRO A 293 -2.15 -2.49 -16.22
CA PRO A 293 -2.30 -3.27 -17.44
C PRO A 293 -3.67 -3.97 -17.47
N LYS A 294 -4.30 -3.97 -18.64
CA LYS A 294 -5.54 -4.75 -18.85
C LYS A 294 -5.24 -6.25 -18.79
N PRO A 295 -6.20 -7.10 -18.39
CA PRO A 295 -6.03 -8.57 -18.35
C PRO A 295 -5.65 -9.25 -19.68
N LYS A 296 -5.73 -8.54 -20.82
CA LYS A 296 -5.35 -9.02 -22.17
C LYS A 296 -4.17 -8.25 -22.77
N PHE A 297 -3.51 -7.39 -21.98
CA PHE A 297 -2.34 -6.66 -22.45
C PHE A 297 -1.22 -7.66 -22.75
N ASN A 298 -0.72 -7.62 -23.98
CA ASN A 298 0.36 -8.48 -24.42
C ASN A 298 1.64 -7.67 -24.51
N LEU A 299 2.48 -7.81 -23.48
CA LEU A 299 3.76 -7.11 -23.39
C LEU A 299 4.69 -7.51 -24.55
N GLN A 300 4.73 -8.79 -24.93
CA GLN A 300 5.59 -9.28 -26.01
C GLN A 300 5.17 -8.74 -27.39
N GLU A 301 3.86 -8.68 -27.65
CA GLU A 301 3.35 -8.04 -28.87
C GLU A 301 3.67 -6.55 -28.88
N THR A 302 3.63 -5.88 -27.73
CA THR A 302 3.96 -4.46 -27.57
C THR A 302 5.45 -4.21 -27.81
N ILE A 303 6.34 -4.98 -27.16
CA ILE A 303 7.80 -4.95 -27.39
C ILE A 303 8.09 -5.10 -28.88
N LYS A 304 7.48 -6.09 -29.53
CA LYS A 304 7.66 -6.34 -30.96
C LYS A 304 7.12 -5.21 -31.83
N LYS A 305 5.94 -4.69 -31.51
CA LYS A 305 5.26 -3.64 -32.28
C LYS A 305 6.06 -2.33 -32.28
N PHE A 306 6.61 -1.95 -31.13
CA PHE A 306 7.34 -0.70 -30.95
C PHE A 306 8.86 -0.85 -31.03
N SER A 307 9.37 -2.07 -31.29
CA SER A 307 10.81 -2.38 -31.35
C SER A 307 11.56 -1.95 -30.07
N ILE A 308 10.95 -2.22 -28.92
CA ILE A 308 11.47 -1.79 -27.60
C ILE A 308 12.69 -2.62 -27.23
N PRO A 309 13.81 -2.01 -26.78
CA PRO A 309 14.93 -2.75 -26.20
C PRO A 309 14.50 -3.61 -25.02
N VAL A 310 15.04 -4.82 -24.94
CA VAL A 310 14.69 -5.78 -23.88
C VAL A 310 15.87 -5.85 -22.90
N GLY A 311 15.64 -5.40 -21.66
CA GLY A 311 16.61 -5.47 -20.57
C GLY A 311 16.97 -6.90 -20.17
N ASP A 312 17.97 -7.05 -19.30
CA ASP A 312 18.45 -8.37 -18.86
C ASP A 312 17.42 -9.17 -18.04
N SER A 313 16.42 -8.52 -17.45
CA SER A 313 15.29 -9.15 -16.74
C SER A 313 14.41 -9.99 -17.68
N ALA A 314 14.14 -9.51 -18.90
CA ALA A 314 13.21 -10.13 -19.84
C ALA A 314 13.89 -11.18 -20.74
N LYS A 315 15.23 -11.22 -20.78
CA LYS A 315 16.00 -12.35 -21.36
C LYS A 315 15.87 -13.65 -20.55
N VAL A 316 15.54 -13.56 -19.26
CA VAL A 316 15.40 -14.72 -18.36
C VAL A 316 14.06 -15.45 -18.56
N ASN A 317 13.08 -14.86 -19.25
CA ASN A 317 11.77 -15.48 -19.52
C ASN A 317 11.75 -16.49 -20.68
N VAL A 318 12.90 -16.78 -21.31
CA VAL A 318 12.99 -17.75 -22.43
C VAL A 318 13.48 -19.12 -21.94
N SER A 319 12.72 -19.77 -21.05
CA SER A 319 12.83 -21.22 -20.88
C SER A 319 11.54 -21.93 -20.45
N GLY A 320 10.38 -21.26 -20.53
CA GLY A 320 9.08 -21.94 -20.47
C GLY A 320 8.75 -22.50 -21.84
N SER A 321 8.93 -23.81 -22.05
CA SER A 321 8.59 -24.46 -23.31
C SER A 321 7.13 -24.21 -23.68
N ASP A 322 6.90 -23.64 -24.86
CA ASP A 322 5.63 -23.71 -25.59
C ASP A 322 5.29 -25.18 -25.85
N LYS A 323 4.60 -25.80 -24.89
CA LYS A 323 3.77 -26.97 -25.13
C LYS A 323 2.35 -26.58 -24.76
N LEU A 324 1.57 -26.26 -25.78
CA LEU A 324 0.11 -26.32 -25.71
C LEU A 324 -0.28 -27.76 -25.33
N VAL A 325 -0.47 -28.01 -24.04
CA VAL A 325 -1.02 -29.28 -23.54
C VAL A 325 -2.51 -29.28 -23.85
N SER A 326 -2.92 -30.17 -24.76
CA SER A 326 -4.19 -30.13 -25.48
C SER A 326 -5.39 -30.75 -24.73
N ASP A 327 -5.29 -31.00 -23.42
CA ASP A 327 -6.39 -31.55 -22.62
C ASP A 327 -6.48 -30.92 -21.21
N ALA A 328 -7.69 -30.52 -20.80
CA ALA A 328 -7.95 -29.85 -19.51
C ALA A 328 -7.71 -30.72 -18.26
N MET A 329 -7.63 -32.06 -18.41
CA MET A 329 -7.21 -32.97 -17.34
C MET A 329 -5.68 -33.06 -17.22
N ASP A 330 -4.97 -32.91 -18.34
CA ASP A 330 -3.52 -33.00 -18.39
C ASP A 330 -2.86 -31.74 -17.79
N GLN A 331 -3.53 -30.58 -17.92
CA GLN A 331 -3.15 -29.31 -17.26
C GLN A 331 -3.14 -29.37 -15.73
N ARG A 332 -3.92 -30.28 -15.09
CA ARG A 332 -4.08 -30.31 -13.63
C ARG A 332 -3.10 -31.24 -12.91
N LYS A 333 -2.20 -31.89 -13.64
CA LYS A 333 -1.17 -32.73 -13.02
C LYS A 333 -0.15 -31.86 -12.26
N PRO A 334 0.45 -32.37 -11.17
CA PRO A 334 1.51 -31.68 -10.43
C PRO A 334 2.66 -31.16 -11.31
N GLU A 335 3.09 -31.97 -12.29
CA GLU A 335 4.15 -31.59 -13.25
C GLU A 335 3.86 -30.30 -14.06
N ASN A 336 2.59 -29.90 -14.14
CA ASN A 336 2.14 -28.70 -14.84
C ASN A 336 1.70 -27.57 -13.89
N ALA A 337 1.90 -27.71 -12.57
CA ALA A 337 1.36 -26.79 -11.57
C ALA A 337 1.82 -25.34 -11.71
N LEU A 338 2.99 -25.11 -12.30
CA LEU A 338 3.55 -23.77 -12.52
C LEU A 338 3.18 -23.19 -13.89
N ALA A 339 2.61 -23.98 -14.80
CA ALA A 339 2.39 -23.57 -16.20
C ALA A 339 1.39 -22.41 -16.35
N GLY A 340 0.48 -22.24 -15.37
CA GLY A 340 -0.50 -21.14 -15.36
C GLY A 340 -0.33 -20.14 -14.22
N ILE A 341 0.81 -20.18 -13.54
CA ILE A 341 1.19 -19.28 -12.45
C ILE A 341 2.22 -18.28 -12.94
N GLU A 342 1.97 -17.01 -12.70
CA GLU A 342 2.96 -15.94 -12.85
C GLU A 342 3.46 -15.50 -11.48
N VAL A 343 4.75 -15.23 -11.36
CA VAL A 343 5.38 -14.68 -10.15
C VAL A 343 6.05 -13.36 -10.45
N ALA A 344 6.16 -12.49 -9.44
CA ALA A 344 6.72 -11.17 -9.63
C ALA A 344 8.23 -11.19 -9.94
N ASP A 345 8.73 -10.18 -10.65
CA ASP A 345 10.12 -10.14 -11.17
C ASP A 345 11.20 -10.38 -10.11
N GLY A 346 12.15 -11.27 -10.41
CA GLY A 346 13.19 -11.65 -9.46
C GLY A 346 12.73 -12.65 -8.40
N LEU A 347 11.56 -13.28 -8.58
CA LEU A 347 11.09 -14.45 -7.85
C LEU A 347 10.95 -15.65 -8.78
N GLN A 348 10.97 -16.84 -8.17
CA GLN A 348 10.65 -18.13 -8.75
C GLN A 348 9.72 -18.86 -7.78
N ALA A 349 8.64 -19.44 -8.30
CA ALA A 349 7.87 -20.43 -7.57
C ALA A 349 8.39 -21.84 -7.89
N THR A 350 8.50 -22.67 -6.86
CA THR A 350 8.80 -24.10 -6.95
C THR A 350 7.62 -24.87 -6.37
N LEU A 351 7.12 -25.89 -7.08
CA LEU A 351 6.17 -26.84 -6.49
C LEU A 351 6.95 -27.75 -5.54
N CYS A 352 6.65 -27.67 -4.25
CA CYS A 352 7.39 -28.37 -3.19
C CYS A 352 6.74 -29.69 -2.79
N ALA A 353 5.41 -29.73 -2.82
CA ALA A 353 4.63 -30.92 -2.51
C ALA A 353 3.25 -30.84 -3.16
N SER A 354 2.66 -32.00 -3.46
CA SER A 354 1.36 -32.13 -4.12
C SER A 354 0.68 -33.44 -3.76
N GLU A 355 -0.48 -33.70 -4.37
CA GLU A 355 -1.10 -35.02 -4.38
C GLU A 355 -0.13 -36.10 -4.90
N PRO A 356 -0.18 -37.36 -4.39
CA PRO A 356 -1.15 -37.86 -3.40
C PRO A 356 -0.78 -37.63 -1.92
N HIS A 357 0.36 -37.00 -1.61
CA HIS A 357 0.86 -36.87 -0.23
C HIS A 357 -0.03 -35.94 0.62
N LEU A 358 -0.45 -34.83 0.02
CA LEU A 358 -1.38 -33.86 0.59
C LEU A 358 -2.54 -33.61 -0.38
N LYS A 359 -3.70 -33.18 0.13
CA LYS A 359 -4.93 -33.10 -0.68
C LYS A 359 -5.71 -31.81 -0.56
N SER A 360 -5.82 -31.20 0.61
CA SER A 360 -6.67 -30.02 0.77
C SER A 360 -6.12 -29.15 1.88
N LEU A 361 -5.30 -28.16 1.51
CA LEU A 361 -4.55 -27.35 2.47
C LEU A 361 -5.34 -26.09 2.86
N THR A 362 -5.61 -25.94 4.15
CA THR A 362 -6.35 -24.79 4.69
C THR A 362 -5.46 -23.77 5.39
N ASN A 363 -4.35 -24.22 5.97
CA ASN A 363 -3.43 -23.42 6.77
C ASN A 363 -2.04 -24.05 6.83
N LEU A 364 -0.99 -23.25 7.06
CA LEU A 364 0.37 -23.74 7.25
C LEU A 364 1.16 -22.94 8.28
N ASP A 365 2.22 -23.53 8.81
CA ASP A 365 3.27 -22.81 9.57
C ASP A 365 4.64 -23.44 9.26
N VAL A 366 5.73 -22.73 9.56
CA VAL A 366 7.11 -23.20 9.33
C VAL A 366 7.90 -23.13 10.63
N ASP A 367 8.36 -24.29 11.09
CA ASP A 367 9.08 -24.39 12.36
C ASP A 367 10.55 -23.91 12.29
N ASP A 368 11.23 -23.84 13.43
CA ASP A 368 12.62 -23.38 13.52
C ASP A 368 13.63 -24.33 12.85
N ARG A 369 13.19 -25.55 12.50
CA ARG A 369 13.96 -26.53 11.72
C ARG A 369 13.68 -26.42 10.22
N GLY A 370 12.79 -25.51 9.80
CA GLY A 370 12.42 -25.31 8.41
C GLY A 370 11.48 -26.37 7.84
N ARG A 371 10.83 -27.16 8.69
CA ARG A 371 9.78 -28.09 8.27
C ARG A 371 8.48 -27.32 8.10
N VAL A 372 7.70 -27.67 7.08
CA VAL A 372 6.41 -27.05 6.81
C VAL A 372 5.31 -27.92 7.42
N TRP A 373 4.53 -27.33 8.31
CA TRP A 373 3.39 -27.96 8.96
C TRP A 373 2.11 -27.52 8.27
N VAL A 374 1.21 -28.45 7.96
CA VAL A 374 -0.03 -28.12 7.22
C VAL A 374 -1.26 -28.79 7.82
N CYS A 375 -2.39 -28.08 7.73
CA CYS A 375 -3.72 -28.64 7.94
C CYS A 375 -4.22 -29.24 6.63
N ASP A 376 -4.36 -30.58 6.59
CA ASP A 376 -4.86 -31.31 5.42
C ASP A 376 -6.31 -31.79 5.67
N VAL A 377 -7.25 -30.98 5.18
CA VAL A 377 -8.67 -30.94 5.56
C VAL A 377 -9.58 -31.42 4.43
N MET A 378 -10.04 -32.67 4.53
CA MET A 378 -11.00 -33.27 3.60
C MET A 378 -12.43 -33.15 4.09
N ASN A 379 -12.64 -33.12 5.41
CA ASN A 379 -13.97 -33.23 6.02
C ASN A 379 -14.72 -31.90 6.11
N TYR A 380 -14.37 -30.93 5.25
CA TYR A 380 -14.98 -29.60 5.27
C TYR A 380 -16.36 -29.55 4.60
N ARG A 381 -17.34 -29.01 5.32
CA ARG A 381 -18.74 -28.77 4.95
C ARG A 381 -19.39 -29.98 4.28
N ARG A 382 -19.61 -29.89 2.97
CA ARG A 382 -20.31 -30.93 2.20
C ARG A 382 -19.53 -32.24 2.09
N ASN A 383 -18.23 -32.20 2.39
CA ASN A 383 -17.33 -33.33 2.37
C ASN A 383 -17.16 -33.97 3.75
N ALA A 384 -17.95 -33.55 4.76
CA ALA A 384 -17.91 -34.13 6.09
C ALA A 384 -18.04 -35.67 6.06
N GLY A 385 -17.07 -36.35 6.66
CA GLY A 385 -16.98 -37.81 6.68
C GLY A 385 -16.38 -38.46 5.43
N SER A 386 -15.90 -37.67 4.45
CA SER A 386 -15.20 -38.19 3.26
C SER A 386 -13.87 -38.89 3.60
N ARG A 387 -13.25 -38.50 4.72
CA ARG A 387 -12.12 -39.19 5.36
C ARG A 387 -12.57 -39.71 6.74
N PRO A 388 -12.98 -40.98 6.86
CA PRO A 388 -13.52 -41.53 8.11
C PRO A 388 -12.58 -41.45 9.31
N GLU A 389 -11.27 -41.46 9.08
CA GLU A 389 -10.24 -41.34 10.12
C GLU A 389 -10.10 -39.92 10.69
N GLY A 390 -10.75 -38.93 10.05
CA GLY A 390 -10.64 -37.51 10.40
C GLY A 390 -9.51 -36.78 9.68
N ASP A 391 -9.54 -35.46 9.74
CA ASP A 391 -8.53 -34.58 9.15
C ASP A 391 -7.15 -34.73 9.80
N ARG A 392 -6.10 -34.27 9.09
CA ARG A 392 -4.70 -34.53 9.44
C ARG A 392 -3.92 -33.24 9.65
N ILE A 393 -2.98 -33.30 10.59
CA ILE A 393 -1.84 -32.38 10.68
C ILE A 393 -0.62 -33.11 10.15
N LEU A 394 0.01 -32.55 9.12
CA LEU A 394 1.18 -33.14 8.47
C LEU A 394 2.42 -32.28 8.71
N ILE A 395 3.58 -32.93 8.77
CA ILE A 395 4.92 -32.32 8.78
C ILE A 395 5.60 -32.70 7.47
N LEU A 396 6.10 -31.71 6.76
CA LEU A 396 6.79 -31.85 5.48
C LEU A 396 8.22 -31.34 5.64
N GLU A 397 9.20 -32.16 5.27
CA GLU A 397 10.62 -31.84 5.40
C GLU A 397 11.33 -31.99 4.06
N ASP A 398 12.22 -31.04 3.75
CA ASP A 398 13.17 -31.14 2.64
C ASP A 398 14.50 -31.63 3.21
N THR A 399 14.75 -32.94 3.07
CA THR A 399 15.96 -33.57 3.59
C THR A 399 17.19 -33.37 2.68
N THR A 400 17.02 -32.77 1.50
CA THR A 400 18.07 -32.60 0.50
C THR A 400 18.51 -31.14 0.29
N GLY A 401 17.69 -30.18 0.72
CA GLY A 401 17.92 -28.74 0.60
C GLY A 401 17.65 -28.16 -0.81
N ASP A 402 16.93 -28.89 -1.66
CA ASP A 402 16.59 -28.45 -3.02
C ASP A 402 15.28 -27.65 -3.11
N GLY A 403 14.57 -27.50 -1.99
CA GLY A 403 13.30 -26.82 -1.86
C GLY A 403 12.08 -27.70 -2.14
N VAL A 404 12.24 -29.01 -2.34
CA VAL A 404 11.15 -29.98 -2.50
C VAL A 404 11.02 -30.80 -1.21
N MET A 405 9.79 -30.99 -0.74
CA MET A 405 9.53 -31.77 0.47
C MET A 405 9.52 -33.25 0.12
N ASP A 406 10.52 -33.99 0.58
CA ASP A 406 10.72 -35.40 0.24
C ASP A 406 10.39 -36.37 1.39
N ASP A 407 10.19 -35.84 2.60
CA ASP A 407 9.64 -36.58 3.73
C ASP A 407 8.31 -35.97 4.20
N VAL A 408 7.33 -36.84 4.48
CA VAL A 408 5.99 -36.44 4.93
C VAL A 408 5.56 -37.35 6.08
N LYS A 409 5.30 -36.74 7.23
CA LYS A 409 4.85 -37.42 8.44
C LYS A 409 3.49 -36.90 8.89
N THR A 410 2.63 -37.79 9.38
CA THR A 410 1.42 -37.39 10.12
C THR A 410 1.79 -37.12 11.58
N TYR A 411 1.62 -35.88 12.04
CA TYR A 411 1.75 -35.53 13.45
C TYR A 411 0.52 -35.97 14.25
N TYR A 412 -0.67 -35.68 13.72
CA TYR A 412 -1.94 -36.05 14.34
C TYR A 412 -3.03 -36.27 13.29
N GLN A 413 -3.96 -37.18 13.58
CA GLN A 413 -5.16 -37.42 12.77
C GLN A 413 -6.34 -37.78 13.66
N GLY A 414 -7.48 -37.13 13.46
CA GLY A 414 -8.70 -37.40 14.23
C GLY A 414 -9.88 -36.51 13.82
N SER A 415 -11.11 -36.97 14.05
CA SER A 415 -12.33 -36.23 13.68
C SER A 415 -12.62 -35.05 14.61
N ASP A 416 -11.98 -35.03 15.77
CA ASP A 416 -11.95 -33.93 16.74
C ASP A 416 -11.18 -32.69 16.26
N ILE A 417 -10.42 -32.82 15.16
CA ILE A 417 -9.79 -31.71 14.42
C ILE A 417 -10.36 -31.56 13.00
N ASP A 418 -11.51 -32.17 12.69
CA ASP A 418 -12.15 -31.95 11.40
C ASP A 418 -12.40 -30.44 11.20
N THR A 419 -12.02 -29.92 10.03
CA THR A 419 -11.97 -28.47 9.78
C THR A 419 -10.93 -27.72 10.63
N ALA A 420 -9.71 -28.25 10.70
CA ALA A 420 -8.58 -27.47 11.18
C ALA A 420 -8.34 -26.26 10.25
N MET A 421 -8.58 -25.04 10.72
CA MET A 421 -8.45 -23.80 9.93
C MET A 421 -7.27 -22.93 10.36
N GLY A 422 -6.56 -23.32 11.43
CA GLY A 422 -5.39 -22.61 11.92
C GLY A 422 -4.37 -23.55 12.56
N ILE A 423 -3.08 -23.28 12.34
CA ILE A 423 -1.96 -23.98 12.97
C ILE A 423 -0.85 -23.01 13.37
N CYS A 424 -0.30 -23.18 14.57
CA CYS A 424 0.84 -22.41 15.08
C CYS A 424 1.82 -23.33 15.80
N VAL A 425 3.09 -23.36 15.38
CA VAL A 425 4.14 -24.28 15.84
C VAL A 425 5.16 -23.53 16.69
N LEU A 426 5.17 -23.85 17.98
CA LEU A 426 5.93 -23.16 19.02
C LEU A 426 6.87 -24.14 19.72
N GLY A 427 7.95 -24.51 19.02
CA GLY A 427 8.91 -25.50 19.50
C GLY A 427 8.24 -26.87 19.63
N ASN A 428 8.01 -27.32 20.86
CA ASN A 428 7.40 -28.62 21.14
C ASN A 428 5.88 -28.56 21.37
N GLN A 429 5.27 -27.37 21.20
CA GLN A 429 3.84 -27.16 21.31
C GLN A 429 3.25 -26.78 19.95
N VAL A 430 2.09 -27.33 19.62
CA VAL A 430 1.34 -26.97 18.41
C VAL A 430 -0.07 -26.55 18.80
N ILE A 431 -0.48 -25.35 18.43
CA ILE A 431 -1.86 -24.89 18.60
C ILE A 431 -2.60 -25.14 17.28
N VAL A 432 -3.73 -25.84 17.34
CA VAL A 432 -4.58 -26.11 16.17
C VAL A 432 -5.99 -25.60 16.46
N THR A 433 -6.48 -24.74 15.58
CA THR A 433 -7.84 -24.22 15.65
C THR A 433 -8.77 -25.07 14.81
N ALA A 434 -9.63 -25.84 15.48
CA ALA A 434 -10.67 -26.66 14.85
C ALA A 434 -12.01 -26.36 15.53
N THR A 435 -12.69 -25.32 15.06
CA THR A 435 -13.89 -24.77 15.69
C THR A 435 -14.95 -25.86 15.95
N PRO A 436 -15.52 -25.92 17.18
CA PRO A 436 -15.60 -24.87 18.19
C PRO A 436 -14.45 -24.82 19.19
N THR A 437 -13.42 -25.66 19.02
CA THR A 437 -12.36 -25.84 20.00
C THR A 437 -11.00 -25.42 19.46
N VAL A 438 -10.23 -24.72 20.29
CA VAL A 438 -8.80 -24.51 20.06
C VAL A 438 -8.03 -25.53 20.87
N TRP A 439 -7.25 -26.36 20.19
CA TRP A 439 -6.48 -27.44 20.78
C TRP A 439 -5.01 -27.04 20.92
N ARG A 440 -4.40 -27.41 22.03
CA ARG A 440 -2.95 -27.40 22.24
C ARG A 440 -2.46 -28.84 22.30
N PHE A 441 -1.53 -29.14 21.42
CA PHE A 441 -0.76 -30.37 21.41
C PHE A 441 0.61 -30.13 22.01
N THR A 442 1.15 -31.10 22.74
CA THR A 442 2.53 -31.06 23.24
C THR A 442 3.21 -32.38 22.97
N ASP A 443 4.35 -32.30 22.29
CA ASP A 443 5.31 -33.39 22.12
C ASP A 443 6.39 -33.22 23.21
N THR A 444 6.56 -34.21 24.09
CA THR A 444 7.46 -34.11 25.25
C THR A 444 8.77 -34.88 25.08
N ASP A 445 8.86 -35.78 24.10
CA ASP A 445 10.05 -36.58 23.84
C ASP A 445 10.73 -36.27 22.49
N GLY A 446 10.11 -35.42 21.67
CA GLY A 446 10.63 -34.94 20.40
C GLY A 446 10.52 -35.97 19.28
N ASP A 447 9.62 -36.94 19.41
CA ASP A 447 9.38 -37.95 18.39
C ASP A 447 8.44 -37.48 17.27
N ASP A 448 7.98 -36.23 17.29
CA ASP A 448 6.98 -35.64 16.40
C ASP A 448 5.62 -36.37 16.44
N VAL A 449 5.20 -36.79 17.64
CA VAL A 449 3.85 -37.27 17.98
C VAL A 449 3.39 -36.57 19.27
N PRO A 450 2.14 -36.08 19.36
CA PRO A 450 1.70 -35.42 20.58
C PRO A 450 1.45 -36.41 21.72
N ASP A 451 2.13 -36.21 22.84
CA ASP A 451 1.87 -36.91 24.11
C ASP A 451 0.64 -36.36 24.85
N LYS A 452 0.35 -35.07 24.64
CA LYS A 452 -0.76 -34.37 25.28
C LYS A 452 -1.58 -33.61 24.26
N LYS A 453 -2.88 -33.54 24.53
CA LYS A 453 -3.85 -32.75 23.79
C LYS A 453 -4.84 -32.12 24.78
N GLU A 454 -4.91 -30.80 24.79
CA GLU A 454 -5.67 -30.01 25.76
C GLU A 454 -6.49 -28.94 25.02
N ALA A 455 -7.75 -28.72 25.42
CA ALA A 455 -8.50 -27.57 24.94
C ALA A 455 -8.03 -26.32 25.67
N ILE A 456 -7.72 -25.23 24.96
CA ILE A 456 -7.38 -23.93 25.58
C ILE A 456 -8.54 -22.95 25.53
N PHE A 457 -9.33 -22.99 24.45
CA PHE A 457 -10.55 -22.22 24.31
C PHE A 457 -11.64 -23.06 23.65
N THR A 458 -12.89 -22.79 24.00
CA THR A 458 -14.09 -23.44 23.47
C THR A 458 -15.13 -22.39 23.05
N GLU A 459 -16.15 -22.84 22.30
CA GLU A 459 -17.20 -22.01 21.72
C GLU A 459 -16.68 -20.86 20.83
N THR A 460 -15.54 -21.08 20.18
CA THR A 460 -14.84 -20.11 19.34
C THR A 460 -15.42 -19.96 17.93
N GLY A 461 -16.73 -20.21 17.80
CA GLY A 461 -17.50 -20.07 16.58
C GLY A 461 -18.31 -21.29 16.16
N GLN A 462 -18.90 -21.21 14.97
CA GLN A 462 -19.67 -22.31 14.39
C GLN A 462 -18.73 -23.37 13.78
N PRO A 463 -18.94 -24.67 14.08
CA PRO A 463 -18.22 -25.74 13.41
C PRO A 463 -18.41 -25.65 11.90
N GLN A 464 -17.40 -26.05 11.12
CA GLN A 464 -17.51 -26.13 9.66
C GLN A 464 -17.78 -24.77 8.98
N HIS A 465 -17.37 -23.66 9.62
CA HIS A 465 -17.60 -22.30 9.13
C HIS A 465 -16.31 -21.49 9.07
N ASP A 466 -16.09 -20.83 7.94
CA ASP A 466 -14.91 -20.04 7.60
C ASP A 466 -14.86 -18.63 8.23
N HIS A 467 -15.85 -18.29 9.05
CA HIS A 467 -15.90 -17.02 9.78
C HIS A 467 -15.71 -17.25 11.29
N SER A 468 -15.27 -18.45 11.67
CA SER A 468 -15.02 -18.82 13.05
C SER A 468 -13.57 -18.50 13.43
N ALA A 469 -13.06 -19.09 14.50
CA ALA A 469 -11.66 -18.91 14.88
C ALA A 469 -10.69 -19.50 13.86
N HIS A 470 -9.55 -18.84 13.71
CA HIS A 470 -8.49 -19.17 12.75
C HIS A 470 -7.13 -19.28 13.45
N SER A 471 -6.03 -19.04 12.73
CA SER A 471 -4.68 -19.31 13.21
C SER A 471 -4.20 -18.39 14.33
N PHE A 472 -3.24 -18.91 15.09
CA PHE A 472 -2.49 -18.20 16.12
C PHE A 472 -1.13 -17.79 15.58
N LEU A 473 -0.53 -16.76 16.16
CA LEU A 473 0.88 -16.43 15.94
C LEU A 473 1.51 -15.90 17.22
N PHE A 474 2.82 -16.06 17.34
CA PHE A 474 3.60 -15.51 18.45
C PHE A 474 4.13 -14.11 18.12
N GLY A 475 3.74 -13.11 18.91
CA GLY A 475 4.14 -11.71 18.73
C GLY A 475 5.51 -11.37 19.32
N PRO A 476 6.12 -10.25 18.92
CA PRO A 476 7.43 -9.82 19.41
C PRO A 476 7.43 -9.43 20.90
N ASP A 477 6.26 -9.19 21.47
CA ASP A 477 5.99 -8.82 22.85
C ASP A 477 5.86 -10.03 23.79
N GLY A 478 5.98 -11.25 23.26
CA GLY A 478 5.88 -12.50 24.03
C GLY A 478 4.46 -13.04 24.19
N LYS A 479 3.50 -12.52 23.44
CA LYS A 479 2.07 -12.89 23.54
C LYS A 479 1.58 -13.61 22.30
N LEU A 480 0.49 -14.36 22.45
CA LEU A 480 -0.24 -15.00 21.35
C LEU A 480 -1.26 -14.02 20.77
N TYR A 481 -1.32 -13.94 19.44
CA TYR A 481 -2.33 -13.20 18.69
C TYR A 481 -3.15 -14.18 17.88
N TRP A 482 -4.47 -13.98 17.83
CA TRP A 482 -5.40 -14.80 17.06
C TRP A 482 -6.73 -14.06 16.90
N ASN A 483 -7.68 -14.61 16.16
CA ASN A 483 -8.96 -13.96 15.92
C ASN A 483 -10.07 -14.97 15.63
N PHE A 484 -11.29 -14.45 15.61
CA PHE A 484 -12.45 -15.09 15.01
C PHE A 484 -13.30 -14.07 14.23
N GLY A 485 -14.04 -14.53 13.23
CA GLY A 485 -15.00 -13.69 12.49
C GLY A 485 -16.36 -13.60 13.19
N ASN A 486 -17.37 -13.09 12.47
CA ASN A 486 -18.70 -12.79 12.99
C ASN A 486 -19.56 -14.02 13.32
N THR A 487 -19.08 -15.24 13.02
CA THR A 487 -19.71 -16.48 13.53
C THR A 487 -19.06 -16.99 14.80
N GLY A 488 -18.03 -16.31 15.28
CA GLY A 488 -17.31 -16.57 16.51
C GLY A 488 -18.20 -16.53 17.76
N GLN A 489 -19.08 -15.52 17.85
CA GLN A 489 -20.07 -15.29 18.93
C GLN A 489 -19.51 -15.07 20.34
N GLN A 490 -18.66 -15.94 20.87
CA GLN A 490 -18.02 -15.77 22.18
C GLN A 490 -16.73 -16.57 22.31
N VAL A 491 -16.01 -16.37 23.42
CA VAL A 491 -14.88 -17.23 23.79
C VAL A 491 -15.10 -17.76 25.20
N LYS A 492 -14.96 -19.08 25.37
CA LYS A 492 -14.94 -19.74 26.67
C LYS A 492 -13.57 -20.35 26.94
N ASP A 493 -13.19 -20.43 28.20
CA ASP A 493 -11.99 -21.14 28.62
C ASP A 493 -12.19 -22.67 28.56
N ALA A 494 -11.16 -23.42 28.98
CA ALA A 494 -11.21 -24.88 29.05
C ALA A 494 -12.22 -25.43 30.07
N ASN A 495 -12.64 -24.62 31.05
CA ASN A 495 -13.63 -25.00 32.06
C ASN A 495 -15.07 -24.74 31.60
N GLY A 496 -15.24 -24.03 30.47
CA GLY A 496 -16.54 -23.65 29.92
C GLY A 496 -17.07 -22.31 30.46
N ASP A 497 -16.22 -21.53 31.14
CA ASP A 497 -16.55 -20.19 31.61
C ASP A 497 -16.27 -19.15 30.51
N THR A 498 -17.16 -18.17 30.37
CA THR A 498 -16.94 -17.06 29.42
C THR A 498 -15.68 -16.28 29.80
N VAL A 499 -14.78 -16.12 28.83
CA VAL A 499 -13.55 -15.33 29.02
C VAL A 499 -13.90 -13.87 29.28
N ILE A 500 -13.24 -13.29 30.27
CA ILE A 500 -13.32 -11.87 30.60
C ILE A 500 -11.98 -11.23 30.21
N ASP A 501 -12.02 -10.16 29.42
CA ASP A 501 -10.82 -9.44 29.02
C ASP A 501 -10.20 -8.66 30.20
N ILE A 502 -8.96 -8.17 30.02
CA ILE A 502 -8.24 -7.39 31.04
C ILE A 502 -8.95 -6.07 31.44
N HIS A 503 -9.97 -5.66 30.70
CA HIS A 503 -10.78 -4.47 30.98
C HIS A 503 -12.10 -4.83 31.67
N GLY A 504 -12.33 -6.11 32.00
CA GLY A 504 -13.53 -6.59 32.68
C GLY A 504 -14.72 -6.84 31.76
N ARG A 505 -14.52 -6.91 30.44
CA ARG A 505 -15.59 -7.13 29.47
C ARG A 505 -15.70 -8.63 29.12
N PRO A 506 -16.91 -9.20 29.14
CA PRO A 506 -17.11 -10.55 28.62
C PRO A 506 -16.87 -10.56 27.10
N VAL A 507 -16.12 -11.54 26.62
CA VAL A 507 -15.84 -11.71 25.18
C VAL A 507 -17.05 -12.34 24.50
N VAL A 508 -18.06 -11.51 24.21
CA VAL A 508 -19.34 -11.91 23.63
C VAL A 508 -19.80 -10.88 22.58
N ASP A 509 -20.11 -11.35 21.37
CA ASP A 509 -20.73 -10.59 20.28
C ASP A 509 -22.24 -10.41 20.55
N ASN A 510 -22.58 -9.40 21.34
CA ASN A 510 -23.97 -9.08 21.70
C ASN A 510 -24.28 -7.57 21.68
N GLY A 511 -23.35 -6.76 21.16
CA GLY A 511 -23.47 -5.31 21.12
C GLY A 511 -23.25 -4.59 22.45
N LYS A 512 -22.66 -5.27 23.45
CA LYS A 512 -22.45 -4.70 24.80
C LYS A 512 -21.01 -4.86 25.29
N PRO A 513 -20.03 -4.16 24.72
CA PRO A 513 -20.10 -3.27 23.55
C PRO A 513 -19.62 -3.93 22.24
N LEU A 514 -19.30 -5.23 22.28
CA LEU A 514 -18.59 -5.89 21.20
C LEU A 514 -19.56 -6.44 20.15
N TYR A 515 -19.17 -6.30 18.88
CA TYR A 515 -19.91 -6.80 17.72
C TYR A 515 -18.97 -7.60 16.81
N GLY A 516 -19.51 -8.58 16.12
CA GLY A 516 -18.87 -9.26 14.99
C GLY A 516 -17.53 -9.93 15.32
N GLY A 517 -16.66 -9.99 14.30
CA GLY A 517 -15.32 -10.53 14.40
C GLY A 517 -14.40 -9.66 15.26
N MET A 518 -13.46 -10.31 15.94
CA MET A 518 -12.54 -9.68 16.89
C MET A 518 -11.15 -10.33 16.81
N PRO A 519 -10.08 -9.53 16.73
CA PRO A 519 -8.73 -9.96 17.03
C PRO A 519 -8.44 -9.90 18.54
N PHE A 520 -7.63 -10.85 19.01
CA PHE A 520 -7.32 -11.10 20.40
C PHE A 520 -5.82 -11.15 20.64
N ARG A 521 -5.43 -10.86 21.87
CA ARG A 521 -4.08 -11.09 22.40
C ARG A 521 -4.15 -11.73 23.78
N CYS A 522 -3.30 -12.71 24.07
CA CYS A 522 -3.21 -13.30 25.41
C CYS A 522 -1.80 -13.83 25.71
N ASP A 523 -1.54 -14.19 26.96
CA ASP A 523 -0.31 -14.89 27.33
C ASP A 523 -0.30 -16.32 26.79
N MET A 524 0.86 -16.96 26.83
CA MET A 524 1.08 -18.32 26.36
C MET A 524 0.19 -19.38 27.03
N ASP A 525 -0.43 -19.10 28.17
CA ASP A 525 -1.38 -19.98 28.86
C ASP A 525 -2.85 -19.59 28.63
N GLY A 526 -3.11 -18.55 27.84
CA GLY A 526 -4.45 -18.02 27.57
C GLY A 526 -4.90 -16.93 28.57
N SER A 527 -4.12 -16.64 29.61
CA SER A 527 -4.41 -15.59 30.58
C SER A 527 -4.11 -14.18 30.04
N ASN A 528 -4.43 -13.15 30.82
CA ASN A 528 -4.28 -11.74 30.42
C ASN A 528 -4.87 -11.46 29.03
N PHE A 529 -6.09 -11.94 28.82
CA PHE A 529 -6.79 -11.91 27.54
C PHE A 529 -7.25 -10.50 27.17
N GLU A 530 -6.99 -10.08 25.95
CA GLU A 530 -7.27 -8.73 25.45
C GLU A 530 -8.11 -8.82 24.17
N VAL A 531 -9.22 -8.10 24.14
CA VAL A 531 -9.93 -7.82 22.88
C VAL A 531 -9.29 -6.60 22.25
N LEU A 532 -8.57 -6.80 21.13
CA LEU A 532 -7.78 -5.75 20.49
C LEU A 532 -8.63 -4.81 19.65
N ALA A 533 -9.68 -5.29 19.00
CA ALA A 533 -10.63 -4.48 18.23
C ALA A 533 -11.92 -5.28 18.02
N HIS A 534 -12.95 -4.68 17.41
CA HIS A 534 -14.18 -5.39 17.12
C HIS A 534 -14.88 -4.89 15.84
N ASN A 535 -15.97 -5.57 15.51
CA ASN A 535 -16.90 -5.24 14.44
C ASN A 535 -16.33 -5.47 13.04
N PHE A 536 -15.54 -6.53 12.90
CA PHE A 536 -15.18 -7.12 11.61
C PHE A 536 -16.26 -8.11 11.14
N ARG A 537 -16.23 -8.49 9.86
CA ARG A 537 -17.10 -9.55 9.34
C ARG A 537 -16.39 -10.89 9.36
N ASN A 538 -15.46 -11.08 8.44
CA ASN A 538 -14.66 -12.28 8.35
C ASN A 538 -13.21 -11.86 8.13
N ASN A 539 -12.63 -11.42 9.24
CA ASN A 539 -11.21 -11.29 9.37
C ASN A 539 -10.62 -12.68 9.50
N TRP A 540 -9.98 -13.17 8.45
CA TRP A 540 -9.50 -14.55 8.42
C TRP A 540 -8.35 -14.73 9.40
N GLU A 541 -7.26 -13.98 9.21
CA GLU A 541 -6.10 -14.01 10.10
C GLU A 541 -5.60 -12.61 10.42
N THR A 542 -4.80 -12.53 11.48
CA THR A 542 -4.05 -11.35 11.87
C THR A 542 -2.56 -11.60 11.70
N THR A 543 -1.79 -10.53 11.55
CA THR A 543 -0.32 -10.59 11.64
C THR A 543 0.22 -9.36 12.33
N VAL A 544 1.39 -9.47 12.96
CA VAL A 544 2.04 -8.36 13.66
C VAL A 544 3.47 -8.18 13.18
N ASP A 545 3.90 -6.92 13.14
CA ASP A 545 5.30 -6.60 12.87
C ASP A 545 6.13 -6.46 14.16
N SER A 546 7.45 -6.27 14.04
CA SER A 546 8.35 -6.17 15.20
C SER A 546 8.03 -5.02 16.17
N PHE A 547 7.32 -3.98 15.72
CA PHE A 547 6.88 -2.87 16.57
C PHE A 547 5.62 -3.20 17.36
N GLY A 548 4.99 -4.35 17.10
CA GLY A 548 3.68 -4.75 17.63
C GLY A 548 2.52 -4.13 16.86
N THR A 549 2.73 -3.68 15.61
CA THR A 549 1.66 -3.12 14.78
C THR A 549 0.84 -4.26 14.22
N LEU A 550 -0.48 -4.22 14.44
CA LEU A 550 -1.42 -5.25 14.04
C LEU A 550 -2.00 -4.97 12.66
N TRP A 551 -1.96 -5.99 11.80
CA TRP A 551 -2.45 -5.97 10.43
C TRP A 551 -3.41 -7.12 10.19
N GLN A 552 -4.41 -6.89 9.34
CA GLN A 552 -5.49 -7.85 9.15
C GLN A 552 -6.24 -7.58 7.84
N SER A 553 -6.72 -8.63 7.18
CA SER A 553 -7.72 -8.51 6.12
C SER A 553 -9.16 -8.61 6.68
N ASP A 554 -10.17 -8.25 5.89
CA ASP A 554 -11.58 -8.49 6.22
C ASP A 554 -12.39 -8.69 4.94
N ASN A 555 -13.11 -9.81 4.87
CA ASN A 555 -13.93 -10.18 3.72
C ASN A 555 -15.35 -9.58 3.82
N ASP A 556 -15.82 -8.92 2.76
CA ASP A 556 -17.15 -8.32 2.67
C ASP A 556 -18.27 -9.35 2.45
N ASP A 557 -19.53 -8.89 2.42
CA ASP A 557 -20.61 -9.75 1.92
C ASP A 557 -20.46 -9.98 0.41
N ASP A 558 -20.59 -11.24 -0.01
CA ASP A 558 -20.40 -11.68 -1.40
C ASP A 558 -21.03 -10.73 -2.42
N GLY A 559 -20.18 -10.19 -3.30
CA GLY A 559 -20.58 -9.34 -4.43
C GLY A 559 -20.58 -7.84 -4.15
N ASN A 560 -20.28 -7.40 -2.92
CA ASN A 560 -20.22 -5.98 -2.59
C ASN A 560 -18.92 -5.30 -3.06
N ARG A 561 -17.85 -6.07 -3.27
CA ARG A 561 -16.52 -5.60 -3.67
C ARG A 561 -15.89 -4.67 -2.62
N GLY A 562 -16.22 -4.88 -1.35
CA GLY A 562 -15.76 -4.13 -0.20
C GLY A 562 -14.62 -4.78 0.59
N THR A 563 -14.03 -5.88 0.12
CA THR A 563 -12.90 -6.53 0.79
C THR A 563 -11.81 -5.50 1.10
N ARG A 564 -11.19 -5.59 2.30
CA ARG A 564 -10.24 -4.58 2.78
C ARG A 564 -9.04 -5.15 3.52
N ILE A 565 -7.97 -4.36 3.54
CA ILE A 565 -6.81 -4.53 4.43
C ILE A 565 -6.84 -3.39 5.45
N ASN A 566 -6.52 -3.72 6.71
CA ASN A 566 -6.60 -2.81 7.84
C ASN A 566 -5.26 -2.74 8.59
N PHE A 567 -4.88 -1.52 8.96
CA PHE A 567 -4.10 -1.29 10.17
C PHE A 567 -5.08 -1.34 11.35
N VAL A 568 -4.83 -2.22 12.32
CA VAL A 568 -5.74 -2.39 13.45
C VAL A 568 -5.29 -1.54 14.64
N MET A 569 -5.93 -0.38 14.82
CA MET A 569 -5.84 0.39 16.07
C MET A 569 -6.50 -0.38 17.21
N GLU A 570 -5.77 -0.54 18.33
CA GLU A 570 -6.33 -1.15 19.53
C GLU A 570 -7.59 -0.39 19.98
N GLN A 571 -8.57 -1.13 20.48
CA GLN A 571 -9.87 -0.66 20.94
C GLN A 571 -10.80 -0.07 19.85
N GLY A 572 -10.42 -0.15 18.57
CA GLY A 572 -11.18 0.37 17.44
C GLY A 572 -12.42 -0.45 17.05
N ASN A 573 -13.40 0.25 16.47
CA ASN A 573 -14.59 -0.29 15.84
C ASN A 573 -14.44 -0.23 14.31
N TYR A 574 -14.66 -1.36 13.61
CA TYR A 574 -14.45 -1.47 12.15
C TYR A 574 -15.74 -1.55 11.32
N GLY A 575 -16.88 -1.30 11.95
CA GLY A 575 -18.10 -0.87 11.25
C GLY A 575 -18.83 -1.92 10.40
N TYR A 576 -18.66 -3.22 10.64
CA TYR A 576 -19.51 -4.22 9.96
C TYR A 576 -21.00 -4.05 10.30
N ARG A 577 -21.31 -3.70 11.55
CA ARG A 577 -22.64 -3.31 12.03
C ARG A 577 -22.66 -1.90 12.59
N ASP A 578 -23.81 -1.27 12.60
CA ASP A 578 -24.02 -0.03 13.36
C ASP A 578 -23.76 -0.27 14.86
N GLU A 579 -22.94 0.57 15.48
CA GLU A 579 -22.44 0.37 16.85
C GLU A 579 -23.51 0.46 17.93
N LEU A 580 -24.59 1.21 17.71
CA LEU A 580 -25.62 1.40 18.74
C LEU A 580 -26.82 0.48 18.56
N THR A 581 -27.19 0.24 17.31
CA THR A 581 -28.41 -0.49 16.95
C THR A 581 -28.13 -1.93 16.54
N GLY A 582 -26.90 -2.24 16.13
CA GLY A 582 -26.55 -3.52 15.51
C GLY A 582 -27.14 -3.71 14.12
N ALA A 583 -27.69 -2.65 13.52
CA ALA A 583 -28.24 -2.64 12.17
C ALA A 583 -27.17 -3.01 11.14
N GLY A 584 -27.62 -3.65 10.06
CA GLY A 584 -26.76 -4.00 8.95
C GLY A 584 -26.54 -2.82 8.01
N TRP A 585 -25.51 -2.91 7.17
CA TRP A 585 -25.12 -1.83 6.26
C TRP A 585 -26.19 -1.39 5.25
N ARG A 586 -27.18 -2.25 4.97
CA ARG A 586 -28.32 -1.97 4.07
C ARG A 586 -29.44 -1.19 4.76
N ASP A 587 -29.46 -1.16 6.08
CA ASP A 587 -30.50 -0.46 6.81
C ASP A 587 -30.39 1.04 6.54
N SER A 588 -31.54 1.67 6.27
CA SER A 588 -31.59 3.08 5.92
C SER A 588 -31.11 3.93 7.09
N ARG A 589 -30.12 4.79 6.81
CA ARG A 589 -29.60 5.78 7.74
C ARG A 589 -29.28 7.07 7.01
N ILE A 590 -29.18 8.16 7.75
CA ILE A 590 -28.62 9.40 7.21
C ILE A 590 -27.13 9.20 6.92
N THR A 591 -26.59 10.04 6.04
CA THR A 591 -25.18 10.05 5.60
C THR A 591 -24.68 8.82 4.85
N MET A 592 -25.50 7.83 4.48
CA MET A 592 -25.04 6.68 3.68
C MET A 592 -24.19 7.13 2.48
N GLU A 593 -23.01 6.52 2.34
CA GLU A 593 -22.11 6.74 1.21
C GLU A 593 -22.79 6.38 -0.12
N ASP A 594 -22.30 6.89 -1.25
CA ASP A 594 -22.90 6.58 -2.56
C ASP A 594 -22.49 5.19 -3.07
N GLU A 595 -21.32 4.70 -2.67
CA GLU A 595 -20.73 3.45 -3.15
C GLU A 595 -20.85 2.31 -2.12
N ILE A 596 -21.33 1.14 -2.54
CA ILE A 596 -21.53 -0.05 -1.69
C ILE A 596 -20.27 -0.42 -0.88
N PRO A 597 -19.05 -0.46 -1.44
CA PRO A 597 -17.84 -0.76 -0.67
C PRO A 597 -17.63 0.16 0.53
N LEU A 598 -18.01 1.44 0.44
CA LEU A 598 -17.87 2.41 1.52
C LEU A 598 -19.05 2.32 2.51
N GLN A 599 -20.26 2.10 1.98
CA GLN A 599 -21.48 1.89 2.78
C GLN A 599 -21.38 0.66 3.68
N HIS A 600 -20.79 -0.43 3.17
CA HIS A 600 -20.72 -1.76 3.80
C HIS A 600 -20.10 -1.73 5.19
N TRP A 601 -19.14 -0.83 5.39
CA TRP A 601 -18.36 -0.71 6.61
C TRP A 601 -18.69 0.52 7.45
N HIS A 602 -19.77 1.24 7.13
CA HIS A 602 -20.19 2.42 7.91
C HIS A 602 -19.07 3.49 8.05
N LEU A 603 -18.21 3.67 7.03
CA LEU A 603 -16.97 4.48 7.13
C LEU A 603 -17.20 5.96 7.46
N ASN A 604 -18.41 6.44 7.21
CA ASN A 604 -18.87 7.80 7.48
C ASN A 604 -19.30 8.00 8.94
N ASP A 605 -19.46 6.94 9.72
CA ASP A 605 -20.02 7.00 11.08
C ASP A 605 -18.95 7.37 12.14
N PRO A 606 -19.29 8.19 13.14
CA PRO A 606 -18.39 8.51 14.23
C PRO A 606 -18.11 7.29 15.11
N GLY A 607 -16.82 6.98 15.30
CA GLY A 607 -16.38 5.78 15.99
C GLY A 607 -15.84 4.70 15.07
N VAL A 608 -16.15 4.75 13.77
CA VAL A 608 -15.63 3.79 12.79
C VAL A 608 -14.23 4.21 12.36
N VAL A 609 -13.27 3.31 12.59
CA VAL A 609 -11.87 3.45 12.17
C VAL A 609 -11.76 3.37 10.64
N PRO A 610 -10.98 4.26 9.98
CA PRO A 610 -10.78 4.18 8.53
C PRO A 610 -10.16 2.86 8.08
N ASN A 611 -10.30 2.54 6.79
CA ASN A 611 -9.65 1.40 6.17
C ASN A 611 -8.29 1.83 5.60
N MET A 612 -7.30 0.93 5.58
CA MET A 612 -6.03 1.22 4.90
C MET A 612 -6.18 1.12 3.38
N LEU A 613 -6.87 0.09 2.89
CA LEU A 613 -7.06 -0.17 1.46
C LEU A 613 -8.27 -1.08 1.21
N GLN A 614 -9.09 -0.77 0.21
CA GLN A 614 -10.09 -1.69 -0.33
C GLN A 614 -9.53 -2.41 -1.57
N THR A 615 -9.63 -3.74 -1.60
CA THR A 615 -9.04 -4.58 -2.66
C THR A 615 -10.07 -5.04 -3.70
N GLY A 616 -11.35 -4.69 -3.51
CA GLY A 616 -12.43 -5.00 -4.44
C GLY A 616 -13.13 -6.32 -4.13
N ALA A 617 -13.38 -7.13 -5.16
CA ALA A 617 -13.94 -8.47 -4.99
C ALA A 617 -12.83 -9.43 -4.57
N GLY A 618 -13.01 -10.12 -3.46
CA GLY A 618 -12.03 -11.06 -2.94
C GLY A 618 -12.66 -12.12 -2.05
N SER A 619 -11.80 -12.97 -1.51
CA SER A 619 -12.12 -13.88 -0.42
C SER A 619 -10.85 -14.06 0.40
N PRO A 620 -10.35 -12.96 1.02
CA PRO A 620 -9.05 -12.92 1.67
C PRO A 620 -8.90 -14.02 2.72
N SER A 621 -7.73 -14.65 2.76
CA SER A 621 -7.41 -15.74 3.68
C SER A 621 -6.10 -15.46 4.44
N GLY A 622 -5.16 -16.40 4.47
CA GLY A 622 -3.94 -16.31 5.28
C GLY A 622 -3.04 -15.11 4.96
N ILE A 623 -2.34 -14.64 5.99
CA ILE A 623 -1.62 -13.37 5.98
C ILE A 623 -0.35 -13.45 6.83
N CYS A 624 0.76 -12.88 6.34
CA CYS A 624 1.96 -12.68 7.15
C CYS A 624 2.59 -11.32 6.91
N PHE A 625 3.42 -10.86 7.86
CA PHE A 625 4.25 -9.68 7.68
C PHE A 625 5.69 -10.10 7.35
N TYR A 626 6.18 -9.73 6.16
CA TYR A 626 7.49 -10.16 5.66
C TYR A 626 8.60 -9.23 6.15
N GLU A 627 9.33 -9.65 7.19
CA GLU A 627 10.53 -8.95 7.68
C GLU A 627 11.84 -9.63 7.22
N GLY A 628 11.75 -10.49 6.20
CA GLY A 628 12.92 -11.10 5.58
C GLY A 628 13.65 -10.13 4.67
N ARG A 629 14.85 -10.53 4.23
CA ARG A 629 15.68 -9.77 3.28
C ARG A 629 16.09 -10.60 2.06
N LEU A 630 15.55 -11.82 1.91
CA LEU A 630 15.84 -12.71 0.78
C LEU A 630 15.07 -12.29 -0.47
N LEU A 631 13.79 -11.94 -0.35
CA LEU A 631 12.98 -11.49 -1.48
C LEU A 631 13.45 -10.10 -1.98
N PRO A 632 13.08 -9.67 -3.20
CA PRO A 632 13.37 -8.33 -3.70
C PRO A 632 12.92 -7.22 -2.75
N LYS A 633 13.68 -6.11 -2.72
CA LYS A 633 13.50 -4.99 -1.78
C LYS A 633 12.08 -4.43 -1.71
N ARG A 634 11.33 -4.46 -2.81
CA ARG A 634 9.93 -4.00 -2.87
C ARG A 634 8.97 -4.76 -1.96
N PHE A 635 9.35 -5.96 -1.50
CA PHE A 635 8.56 -6.77 -0.57
C PHE A 635 9.03 -6.67 0.88
N TRP A 636 10.14 -5.99 1.15
CA TRP A 636 10.67 -5.87 2.50
C TRP A 636 9.72 -5.08 3.37
N ASP A 637 9.46 -5.63 4.56
CA ASP A 637 8.65 -5.02 5.61
C ASP A 637 7.22 -4.71 5.14
N GLN A 638 6.65 -5.63 4.36
CA GLN A 638 5.29 -5.54 3.83
C GLN A 638 4.41 -6.69 4.28
N ILE A 639 3.10 -6.42 4.32
CA ILE A 639 2.08 -7.44 4.46
C ILE A 639 2.07 -8.29 3.19
N VAL A 640 2.07 -9.61 3.33
CA VAL A 640 1.85 -10.58 2.25
C VAL A 640 0.61 -11.41 2.58
N HIS A 641 -0.26 -11.62 1.61
CA HIS A 641 -1.62 -12.09 1.86
C HIS A 641 -2.17 -12.89 0.68
N CYS A 642 -2.84 -14.00 1.00
CA CYS A 642 -3.51 -14.86 0.04
C CYS A 642 -4.94 -14.38 -0.24
N ASP A 643 -5.32 -14.28 -1.50
CA ASP A 643 -6.68 -13.99 -1.93
C ASP A 643 -7.14 -15.07 -2.94
N PRO A 644 -7.80 -16.14 -2.45
CA PRO A 644 -8.28 -17.24 -3.27
C PRO A 644 -9.26 -16.79 -4.36
N GLY A 645 -10.09 -15.77 -4.10
CA GLY A 645 -11.11 -15.29 -5.03
C GLY A 645 -10.55 -14.85 -6.40
N PRO A 646 -9.61 -13.89 -6.44
CA PRO A 646 -8.88 -13.47 -7.63
C PRO A 646 -7.65 -14.32 -7.96
N ASN A 647 -7.37 -15.40 -7.21
CA ASN A 647 -6.30 -16.37 -7.47
C ASN A 647 -4.91 -15.73 -7.34
N VAL A 648 -4.66 -15.01 -6.25
CA VAL A 648 -3.45 -14.19 -6.14
C VAL A 648 -2.92 -14.15 -4.71
N VAL A 649 -1.60 -14.21 -4.57
CA VAL A 649 -0.87 -13.79 -3.38
C VAL A 649 -0.37 -12.38 -3.64
N ARG A 650 -0.70 -11.43 -2.76
CA ARG A 650 -0.35 -10.01 -2.88
C ARG A 650 0.55 -9.58 -1.75
N ALA A 651 1.49 -8.70 -2.04
CA ALA A 651 2.06 -7.82 -1.05
C ALA A 651 1.31 -6.47 -1.04
N TYR A 652 1.32 -5.79 0.11
CA TYR A 652 0.76 -4.46 0.24
C TYR A 652 1.82 -3.45 0.71
N PRO A 653 2.61 -2.87 -0.23
CA PRO A 653 3.52 -1.77 0.08
C PRO A 653 2.78 -0.64 0.81
N SER A 654 3.08 -0.51 2.10
CA SER A 654 2.43 0.42 3.02
C SER A 654 3.32 1.63 3.32
N GLN A 655 2.69 2.78 3.49
CA GLN A 655 3.36 4.02 3.88
C GLN A 655 2.52 4.80 4.90
N PRO A 656 3.15 5.59 5.78
CA PRO A 656 2.42 6.46 6.69
C PRO A 656 1.46 7.39 5.93
N ASP A 657 0.27 7.57 6.49
CA ASP A 657 -0.73 8.53 6.03
C ASP A 657 -1.37 9.23 7.23
N GLY A 658 -0.88 10.44 7.54
CA GLY A 658 -1.16 11.10 8.80
C GLY A 658 -0.77 10.21 9.99
N ALA A 659 -1.71 10.02 10.92
CA ALA A 659 -1.59 9.10 12.03
C ALA A 659 -1.80 7.63 11.64
N GLY A 660 -2.32 7.32 10.45
CA GLY A 660 -2.57 5.96 9.99
C GLY A 660 -1.62 5.52 8.89
N TYR A 661 -2.16 4.70 7.98
CA TYR A 661 -1.45 4.13 6.86
C TYR A 661 -2.33 4.10 5.62
N GLN A 662 -1.67 4.16 4.47
CA GLN A 662 -2.24 3.81 3.17
C GLN A 662 -1.34 2.74 2.52
N ALA A 663 -1.87 2.01 1.53
CA ALA A 663 -1.10 1.00 0.83
C ALA A 663 -1.47 0.88 -0.65
N THR A 664 -0.57 0.26 -1.41
CA THR A 664 -0.79 -0.14 -2.81
C THR A 664 -0.85 -1.67 -2.91
N ILE A 665 -1.28 -2.20 -4.05
CA ILE A 665 -1.30 -3.64 -4.32
C ILE A 665 -0.10 -4.00 -5.18
N ALA A 666 0.71 -4.96 -4.73
CA ALA A 666 1.79 -5.54 -5.52
C ALA A 666 1.61 -7.06 -5.61
N PRO A 667 1.11 -7.61 -6.73
CA PRO A 667 1.00 -9.06 -6.91
C PRO A 667 2.36 -9.73 -6.74
N LEU A 668 2.38 -10.85 -6.01
CA LEU A 668 3.58 -11.66 -5.75
C LEU A 668 3.52 -12.98 -6.53
N MET A 669 2.34 -13.63 -6.56
CA MET A 669 2.07 -14.86 -7.32
C MET A 669 0.61 -14.85 -7.79
N THR A 670 0.34 -15.11 -9.07
CA THR A 670 -1.01 -15.01 -9.68
C THR A 670 -1.33 -16.21 -10.56
N GLY A 671 -2.53 -16.79 -10.38
CA GLY A 671 -3.12 -17.79 -11.27
C GLY A 671 -3.70 -17.16 -12.54
N THR A 672 -2.83 -16.71 -13.43
CA THR A 672 -3.22 -15.94 -14.62
C THR A 672 -4.07 -16.78 -15.57
N THR A 673 -3.63 -18.01 -15.88
CA THR A 673 -4.38 -18.96 -16.71
C THR A 673 -4.88 -20.17 -15.90
N ASP A 674 -4.27 -20.46 -14.76
CA ASP A 674 -4.75 -21.49 -13.84
C ASP A 674 -5.83 -20.92 -12.91
N LYS A 675 -7.10 -21.11 -13.28
CA LYS A 675 -8.26 -20.72 -12.47
C LYS A 675 -8.61 -21.71 -11.37
N TRP A 676 -7.77 -22.71 -11.11
CA TRP A 676 -7.87 -23.60 -9.95
C TRP A 676 -6.92 -23.21 -8.83
N PHE A 677 -5.90 -22.38 -9.10
CA PHE A 677 -5.05 -21.81 -8.06
C PHE A 677 -5.91 -21.03 -7.04
N ARG A 678 -5.89 -21.50 -5.80
CA ARG A 678 -6.61 -20.98 -4.63
C ARG A 678 -5.62 -20.89 -3.47
N PRO A 679 -4.74 -19.86 -3.47
CA PRO A 679 -3.81 -19.68 -2.37
C PRO A 679 -4.60 -19.54 -1.07
N ALA A 680 -4.33 -20.39 -0.09
CA ALA A 680 -5.06 -20.43 1.17
C ALA A 680 -4.30 -19.70 2.27
N ASP A 681 -2.98 -19.89 2.36
CA ASP A 681 -2.15 -19.33 3.41
C ASP A 681 -0.69 -19.13 2.98
N VAL A 682 0.06 -18.29 3.69
CA VAL A 682 1.44 -17.90 3.39
C VAL A 682 2.27 -17.68 4.66
N CYS A 683 3.42 -18.35 4.78
CA CYS A 683 4.35 -18.18 5.90
C CYS A 683 5.80 -17.97 5.46
N VAL A 684 6.57 -17.31 6.33
CA VAL A 684 8.00 -17.03 6.13
C VAL A 684 8.86 -18.15 6.70
N ALA A 685 9.72 -18.75 5.89
CA ALA A 685 10.65 -19.78 6.32
C ALA A 685 11.93 -19.20 6.97
N PRO A 686 12.71 -20.00 7.72
CA PRO A 686 13.94 -19.55 8.38
C PRO A 686 15.02 -18.95 7.45
N ASP A 687 15.02 -19.33 6.17
CA ASP A 687 15.94 -18.77 5.16
C ASP A 687 15.47 -17.44 4.56
N GLY A 688 14.23 -17.03 4.86
CA GLY A 688 13.57 -15.84 4.33
C GLY A 688 12.78 -16.05 3.04
N SER A 689 12.62 -17.30 2.56
CA SER A 689 11.66 -17.64 1.51
C SER A 689 10.22 -17.69 2.04
N LEU A 690 9.24 -17.72 1.14
CA LEU A 690 7.83 -17.89 1.50
C LEU A 690 7.37 -19.29 1.12
N PHE A 691 6.52 -19.89 1.94
CA PHE A 691 5.69 -21.03 1.55
C PHE A 691 4.25 -20.60 1.39
N VAL A 692 3.60 -21.04 0.32
CA VAL A 692 2.20 -20.74 -0.01
C VAL A 692 1.45 -22.06 -0.17
N SER A 693 0.40 -22.25 0.61
CA SER A 693 -0.53 -23.36 0.42
C SER A 693 -1.55 -23.00 -0.65
N ASP A 694 -1.90 -23.99 -1.46
CA ASP A 694 -2.92 -23.88 -2.50
C ASP A 694 -3.95 -24.99 -2.28
N TRP A 695 -5.19 -24.57 -2.01
CA TRP A 695 -6.34 -25.47 -1.88
C TRP A 695 -6.60 -26.20 -3.21
N TYR A 696 -6.30 -25.55 -4.34
CA TYR A 696 -6.46 -26.06 -5.70
C TYR A 696 -7.88 -26.53 -6.08
N ASP A 697 -8.82 -25.58 -6.16
CA ASP A 697 -10.26 -25.84 -6.35
C ASP A 697 -10.88 -24.96 -7.47
N PRO A 698 -11.86 -25.46 -8.26
CA PRO A 698 -12.52 -24.65 -9.28
C PRO A 698 -13.48 -23.59 -8.70
N GLY A 699 -13.97 -23.77 -7.48
CA GLY A 699 -14.83 -22.86 -6.74
C GLY A 699 -14.04 -21.95 -5.79
N VAL A 700 -14.74 -21.01 -5.15
CA VAL A 700 -14.19 -20.16 -4.08
C VAL A 700 -15.08 -20.34 -2.85
N GLY A 701 -14.46 -20.53 -1.69
CA GLY A 701 -15.13 -20.77 -0.42
C GLY A 701 -15.72 -22.18 -0.29
N GLY A 702 -15.82 -22.68 0.95
CA GLY A 702 -16.25 -24.06 1.22
C GLY A 702 -17.66 -24.41 0.73
N HIS A 703 -18.50 -23.42 0.42
CA HIS A 703 -19.85 -23.67 -0.14
C HIS A 703 -19.80 -24.24 -1.56
N LYS A 704 -18.69 -24.02 -2.29
CA LYS A 704 -18.55 -24.38 -3.70
C LYS A 704 -17.40 -25.35 -4.00
N GLN A 705 -16.71 -25.90 -2.98
CA GLN A 705 -15.52 -26.76 -3.13
C GLN A 705 -15.73 -27.95 -4.07
N GLY A 706 -15.35 -27.80 -5.33
CA GLY A 706 -15.60 -28.76 -6.42
C GLY A 706 -14.67 -29.97 -6.44
N ASP A 707 -13.48 -29.86 -5.84
CA ASP A 707 -12.47 -30.91 -5.74
C ASP A 707 -11.88 -30.92 -4.32
N SER A 708 -11.70 -32.10 -3.75
CA SER A 708 -11.07 -32.27 -2.44
C SER A 708 -9.81 -33.12 -2.52
N ASP A 709 -9.49 -33.71 -3.67
CA ASP A 709 -8.41 -34.68 -3.78
C ASP A 709 -7.08 -34.10 -4.28
N ARG A 710 -6.99 -32.77 -4.47
CA ARG A 710 -5.80 -32.09 -4.97
C ARG A 710 -5.51 -30.84 -4.15
N GLY A 711 -4.27 -30.73 -3.70
CA GLY A 711 -3.75 -29.56 -3.00
C GLY A 711 -2.28 -29.44 -3.33
N ARG A 712 -1.71 -28.25 -3.20
CA ARG A 712 -0.32 -27.99 -3.57
C ARG A 712 0.36 -27.06 -2.57
N LEU A 713 1.67 -27.24 -2.43
CA LEU A 713 2.53 -26.37 -1.65
C LEU A 713 3.58 -25.76 -2.57
N PHE A 714 3.71 -24.44 -2.55
CA PHE A 714 4.69 -23.72 -3.33
C PHE A 714 5.70 -23.02 -2.42
N ARG A 715 6.97 -23.00 -2.82
CA ARG A 715 8.01 -22.13 -2.24
C ARG A 715 8.27 -20.98 -3.19
N ILE A 716 8.41 -19.78 -2.65
CA ILE A 716 8.72 -18.57 -3.39
C ILE A 716 10.03 -17.98 -2.87
N ALA A 717 11.01 -17.87 -3.75
CA ALA A 717 12.34 -17.34 -3.48
C ALA A 717 12.95 -16.75 -4.76
N PRO A 718 14.06 -15.99 -4.69
CA PRO A 718 14.78 -15.59 -5.90
C PRO A 718 15.23 -16.80 -6.74
N PRO A 719 15.31 -16.67 -8.07
CA PRO A 719 15.77 -17.76 -8.94
C PRO A 719 17.13 -18.34 -8.49
N GLY A 720 17.19 -19.67 -8.36
CA GLY A 720 18.40 -20.38 -7.95
C GLY A 720 18.73 -20.31 -6.45
N ALA A 721 17.88 -19.69 -5.62
CA ALA A 721 18.05 -19.68 -4.18
C ALA A 721 17.85 -21.08 -3.58
N LYS A 722 18.90 -21.63 -2.97
CA LYS A 722 18.83 -22.90 -2.23
C LYS A 722 18.06 -22.74 -0.93
N TYR A 723 17.37 -23.80 -0.49
CA TYR A 723 16.72 -23.80 0.80
C TYR A 723 17.75 -24.12 1.89
N VAL A 724 18.03 -23.16 2.78
CA VAL A 724 19.07 -23.30 3.80
C VAL A 724 18.54 -22.85 5.15
N VAL A 725 18.31 -23.81 6.05
CA VAL A 725 17.85 -23.53 7.41
C VAL A 725 19.04 -23.15 8.29
N PRO A 726 19.12 -21.91 8.82
CA PRO A 726 20.17 -21.52 9.75
C PRO A 726 20.03 -22.26 11.09
N LYS A 727 21.17 -22.59 11.70
CA LYS A 727 21.22 -23.19 13.04
C LYS A 727 21.64 -22.15 14.07
N PHE A 728 20.96 -22.13 15.21
CA PHE A 728 21.24 -21.21 16.30
C PHE A 728 21.48 -21.96 17.61
N ASP A 729 22.26 -21.36 18.51
CA ASP A 729 22.45 -21.83 19.87
C ASP A 729 21.55 -21.03 20.82
N TYR A 730 20.44 -21.63 21.23
CA TYR A 730 19.49 -21.00 22.17
C TYR A 730 19.96 -21.05 23.63
N SER A 731 21.06 -21.75 23.95
CA SER A 731 21.55 -21.89 25.33
C SER A 731 22.37 -20.69 25.83
N THR A 732 22.78 -19.80 24.92
CA THR A 732 23.56 -18.60 25.22
C THR A 732 22.82 -17.34 24.77
N ALA A 733 22.99 -16.23 25.51
CA ALA A 733 22.35 -14.96 25.15
C ALA A 733 22.77 -14.47 23.76
N ALA A 734 24.06 -14.61 23.41
CA ALA A 734 24.58 -14.22 22.10
C ALA A 734 23.97 -15.06 20.96
N GLY A 735 23.88 -16.38 21.13
CA GLY A 735 23.27 -17.26 20.13
C GLY A 735 21.76 -17.02 19.99
N ALA A 736 21.05 -16.78 21.08
CA ALA A 736 19.64 -16.44 21.05
C ALA A 736 19.36 -15.04 20.46
N VAL A 737 20.21 -14.03 20.71
CA VAL A 737 20.13 -12.72 20.03
C VAL A 737 20.39 -12.85 18.54
N ALA A 738 21.33 -13.71 18.11
CA ALA A 738 21.54 -14.00 16.69
C ALA A 738 20.28 -14.62 16.05
N ALA A 739 19.59 -15.53 16.76
CA ALA A 739 18.32 -16.11 16.31
C ALA A 739 17.17 -15.08 16.27
N LEU A 740 17.11 -14.15 17.22
CA LEU A 740 16.06 -13.11 17.28
C LEU A 740 16.06 -12.18 16.05
N ARG A 741 17.18 -12.11 15.31
CA ARG A 741 17.29 -11.39 14.04
C ARG A 741 16.56 -12.07 12.88
N ASN A 742 16.25 -13.35 12.98
CA ASN A 742 15.57 -14.10 11.92
C ASN A 742 14.16 -13.57 11.65
N CYS A 743 13.65 -13.76 10.44
CA CYS A 743 12.30 -13.33 10.03
C CYS A 743 11.21 -14.37 10.34
N ASN A 744 11.55 -15.64 10.45
CA ASN A 744 10.62 -16.71 10.82
C ASN A 744 10.15 -16.57 12.27
N LEU A 745 8.85 -16.73 12.50
CA LEU A 745 8.23 -16.55 13.81
C LEU A 745 8.60 -17.67 14.79
N SER A 746 8.75 -18.91 14.34
CA SER A 746 9.14 -20.03 15.21
C SER A 746 10.58 -19.89 15.72
N VAL A 747 11.53 -19.47 14.86
CA VAL A 747 12.90 -19.11 15.28
C VAL A 747 12.87 -17.95 16.29
N ARG A 748 12.07 -16.91 16.03
CA ARG A 748 11.92 -15.78 16.97
C ARG A 748 11.30 -16.19 18.29
N TYR A 749 10.32 -17.09 18.29
CA TYR A 749 9.73 -17.66 19.50
C TYR A 749 10.80 -18.34 20.36
N ARG A 750 11.57 -19.26 19.77
CA ARG A 750 12.65 -19.98 20.46
C ARG A 750 13.68 -19.02 21.05
N ALA A 751 14.08 -18.00 20.28
CA ALA A 751 14.99 -16.95 20.70
C ALA A 751 14.43 -16.12 21.86
N TRP A 752 13.19 -15.64 21.72
CA TRP A 752 12.51 -14.81 22.71
C TRP A 752 12.36 -15.56 24.03
N THR A 753 11.87 -16.80 24.01
CA THR A 753 11.69 -17.62 25.22
C THR A 753 13.00 -17.84 25.94
N ALA A 754 14.09 -18.16 25.22
CA ALA A 754 15.40 -18.32 25.82
C ALA A 754 15.92 -17.03 26.46
N LEU A 755 15.84 -15.90 25.75
CA LEU A 755 16.30 -14.60 26.26
C LEU A 755 15.47 -14.11 27.45
N HIS A 756 14.16 -14.31 27.40
CA HIS A 756 13.27 -13.95 28.50
C HIS A 756 13.58 -14.78 29.75
N GLN A 757 13.80 -16.09 29.60
CA GLN A 757 14.20 -16.97 30.71
C GLN A 757 15.55 -16.60 31.32
N MET A 758 16.49 -16.09 30.52
CA MET A 758 17.80 -15.60 31.00
C MET A 758 17.68 -14.30 31.81
N GLY A 759 16.61 -13.51 31.61
CA GLY A 759 16.37 -12.25 32.32
C GLY A 759 17.58 -11.30 32.24
N ALA A 760 18.05 -10.83 33.40
CA ALA A 760 19.21 -9.93 33.49
C ALA A 760 20.49 -10.51 32.84
N GLY A 761 20.61 -11.83 32.73
CA GLY A 761 21.75 -12.47 32.05
C GLY A 761 21.82 -12.19 30.54
N ALA A 762 20.70 -11.83 29.91
CA ALA A 762 20.64 -11.46 28.50
C ALA A 762 20.82 -9.95 28.24
N GLU A 763 20.79 -9.10 29.28
CA GLU A 763 20.69 -7.64 29.13
C GLU A 763 21.83 -7.06 28.29
N SER A 764 23.07 -7.52 28.50
CA SER A 764 24.23 -7.02 27.75
C SER A 764 24.12 -7.29 26.24
N GLU A 765 23.63 -8.47 25.84
CA GLU A 765 23.50 -8.81 24.42
C GLU A 765 22.28 -8.14 23.79
N LEU A 766 21.19 -7.99 24.55
CA LEU A 766 20.03 -7.23 24.12
C LEU A 766 20.35 -5.75 23.93
N LEU A 767 21.22 -5.16 24.77
CA LEU A 767 21.72 -3.80 24.58
C LEU A 767 22.56 -3.66 23.31
N ASN A 768 23.30 -4.69 22.89
CA ASN A 768 23.97 -4.68 21.59
C ASN A 768 22.95 -4.60 20.45
N LEU A 769 21.86 -5.38 20.54
CA LEU A 769 20.77 -5.36 19.54
C LEU A 769 19.96 -4.04 19.57
N TRP A 770 19.76 -3.44 20.74
CA TRP A 770 19.09 -2.14 20.90
C TRP A 770 19.81 -0.98 20.18
N ASN A 771 21.12 -1.11 19.96
CA ASN A 771 21.94 -0.14 19.25
C ASN A 771 22.12 -0.45 17.75
N ASP A 772 21.41 -1.45 17.22
CA ASP A 772 21.44 -1.81 15.80
C ASP A 772 20.87 -0.68 14.93
N PRO A 773 21.39 -0.40 13.72
CA PRO A 773 20.82 0.64 12.85
C PRO A 773 19.39 0.34 12.36
N GLU A 774 18.94 -0.92 12.35
CA GLU A 774 17.60 -1.32 11.91
C GLU A 774 16.56 -1.20 13.06
N PRO A 775 15.60 -0.25 13.00
CA PRO A 775 14.62 -0.04 14.07
C PRO A 775 13.80 -1.28 14.43
N ARG A 776 13.51 -2.17 13.48
CA ARG A 776 12.77 -3.42 13.79
C ARG A 776 13.56 -4.33 14.74
N LEU A 777 14.88 -4.41 14.57
CA LEU A 777 15.73 -5.20 15.45
C LEU A 777 15.83 -4.58 16.84
N ARG A 778 15.91 -3.25 16.90
CA ARG A 778 15.87 -2.50 18.17
C ARG A 778 14.55 -2.73 18.92
N ALA A 779 13.42 -2.74 18.21
CA ALA A 779 12.10 -3.03 18.80
C ALA A 779 12.02 -4.45 19.39
N ARG A 780 12.56 -5.47 18.68
CA ARG A 780 12.66 -6.84 19.21
C ARG A 780 13.48 -6.90 20.50
N ALA A 781 14.57 -6.13 20.60
CA ALA A 781 15.34 -6.02 21.83
C ALA A 781 14.55 -5.33 22.96
N LEU A 782 13.87 -4.21 22.64
CA LEU A 782 13.11 -3.41 23.59
C LEU A 782 12.04 -4.20 24.32
N TRP A 783 11.30 -5.07 23.62
CA TRP A 783 10.29 -5.93 24.25
C TRP A 783 10.86 -6.82 25.35
N LEU A 784 12.04 -7.41 25.12
CA LEU A 784 12.72 -8.26 26.11
C LEU A 784 13.36 -7.43 27.22
N LEU A 785 14.06 -6.34 26.88
CA LEU A 785 14.68 -5.42 27.84
C LEU A 785 13.65 -4.86 28.82
N GLY A 786 12.50 -4.42 28.31
CA GLY A 786 11.39 -3.89 29.10
C GLY A 786 10.74 -4.90 30.03
N LYS A 787 10.94 -6.20 29.79
CA LYS A 787 10.40 -7.31 30.60
C LYS A 787 11.45 -7.94 31.52
N ILE A 788 12.64 -7.35 31.62
CA ILE A 788 13.60 -7.70 32.67
C ILE A 788 13.10 -7.12 33.99
N ASP A 789 13.02 -7.95 35.02
CA ASP A 789 12.56 -7.57 36.36
C ASP A 789 13.24 -6.29 36.86
N GLY A 790 12.43 -5.28 37.21
CA GLY A 790 12.91 -4.00 37.73
C GLY A 790 13.51 -3.04 36.70
N ARG A 791 13.54 -3.39 35.40
CA ARG A 791 14.12 -2.56 34.33
C ARG A 791 13.08 -1.93 33.40
N GLY A 792 11.81 -2.32 33.50
CA GLY A 792 10.75 -1.89 32.58
C GLY A 792 10.62 -0.38 32.39
N ASP A 793 10.45 0.38 33.48
CA ASP A 793 10.33 1.85 33.40
C ASP A 793 11.58 2.50 32.77
N HIS A 794 12.77 2.02 33.12
CA HIS A 794 14.03 2.52 32.52
C HIS A 794 14.03 2.40 30.99
N TYR A 795 13.62 1.24 30.46
CA TYR A 795 13.61 1.01 29.01
C TYR A 795 12.43 1.66 28.31
N VAL A 796 11.29 1.84 28.98
CA VAL A 796 10.20 2.70 28.48
C VAL A 796 10.72 4.13 28.33
N GLN A 797 11.35 4.70 29.36
CA GLN A 797 11.91 6.05 29.31
C GLN A 797 12.98 6.20 28.22
N ALA A 798 13.82 5.19 28.02
CA ALA A 798 14.78 5.18 26.92
C ALA A 798 14.07 5.20 25.55
N ALA A 799 13.05 4.37 25.36
CA ALA A 799 12.33 4.25 24.11
C ALA A 799 11.54 5.51 23.74
N ILE A 800 10.84 6.15 24.69
CA ILE A 800 10.02 7.33 24.40
C ILE A 800 10.85 8.59 24.09
N ASN A 801 12.15 8.56 24.36
CA ASN A 801 13.08 9.63 24.00
C ASN A 801 13.87 9.32 22.71
N ASP A 802 13.54 8.23 22.02
CA ASP A 802 14.24 7.82 20.81
C ASP A 802 13.93 8.73 19.61
N ALA A 803 14.87 8.83 18.67
CA ALA A 803 14.66 9.58 17.43
C ALA A 803 13.60 8.94 16.51
N ASP A 804 13.51 7.61 16.50
CA ASP A 804 12.59 6.88 15.63
C ASP A 804 11.16 6.85 16.24
N PRO A 805 10.13 7.32 15.52
CA PRO A 805 8.76 7.34 16.03
C PRO A 805 8.19 5.92 16.28
N ASN A 806 8.60 4.90 15.52
CA ASN A 806 8.14 3.53 15.74
C ASN A 806 8.68 2.97 17.04
N ILE A 807 9.91 3.33 17.43
CA ILE A 807 10.47 2.95 18.74
C ILE A 807 9.71 3.63 19.88
N ARG A 808 9.36 4.92 19.73
CA ARG A 808 8.52 5.61 20.72
C ARG A 808 7.14 4.96 20.85
N ILE A 809 6.52 4.57 19.73
CA ILE A 809 5.26 3.80 19.70
C ILE A 809 5.41 2.46 20.43
N THR A 810 6.47 1.69 20.15
CA THR A 810 6.77 0.44 20.88
C THR A 810 6.95 0.70 22.38
N GLY A 811 7.58 1.81 22.78
CA GLY A 811 7.70 2.24 24.18
C GLY A 811 6.34 2.46 24.85
N ILE A 812 5.38 3.10 24.17
CA ILE A 812 4.01 3.28 24.68
C ILE A 812 3.32 1.92 24.87
N ARG A 813 3.42 1.02 23.88
CA ARG A 813 2.82 -0.32 23.96
C ARG A 813 3.43 -1.16 25.08
N LEU A 814 4.76 -1.11 25.23
CA LEU A 814 5.48 -1.76 26.33
C LEU A 814 5.01 -1.21 27.69
N ALA A 815 4.92 0.11 27.83
CA ALA A 815 4.46 0.75 29.07
C ALA A 815 3.09 0.22 29.52
N LYS A 816 2.14 0.06 28.59
CA LYS A 816 0.83 -0.55 28.87
C LYS A 816 0.97 -2.00 29.37
N GLN A 817 1.78 -2.81 28.69
CA GLN A 817 1.94 -4.23 29.06
C GLN A 817 2.60 -4.45 30.41
N ILE A 818 3.49 -3.54 30.83
CA ILE A 818 4.12 -3.61 32.16
C ILE A 818 3.34 -2.83 33.23
N GLY A 819 2.13 -2.34 32.90
CA GLY A 819 1.20 -1.73 33.86
C GLY A 819 1.52 -0.29 34.27
N LEU A 820 2.30 0.45 33.48
CA LEU A 820 2.49 1.90 33.73
C LEU A 820 1.22 2.67 33.36
N VAL A 821 0.92 3.70 34.15
CA VAL A 821 -0.19 4.63 33.91
C VAL A 821 0.21 5.60 32.79
N PRO A 822 -0.46 5.58 31.61
CA PRO A 822 -0.04 6.36 30.44
C PRO A 822 0.04 7.87 30.68
N SER A 823 -0.94 8.46 31.35
CA SER A 823 -0.95 9.90 31.65
C SER A 823 0.14 10.33 32.62
N ASP A 824 0.63 9.43 33.47
CA ASP A 824 1.73 9.72 34.39
C ASP A 824 3.09 9.53 33.68
N ALA A 825 3.27 8.40 32.99
CA ALA A 825 4.56 8.00 32.44
C ALA A 825 4.87 8.56 31.05
N LEU A 826 3.85 8.94 30.27
CA LEU A 826 3.97 9.21 28.83
C LEU A 826 3.42 10.60 28.42
N ALA A 827 2.97 11.43 29.35
CA ALA A 827 2.35 12.73 29.06
C ALA A 827 3.19 13.67 28.18
N SER A 828 4.53 13.54 28.22
CA SER A 828 5.42 14.32 27.36
C SER A 828 5.15 14.09 25.87
N LEU A 829 4.75 12.87 25.49
CA LEU A 829 4.46 12.48 24.11
C LEU A 829 3.19 13.11 23.54
N ALA A 830 2.37 13.76 24.36
CA ALA A 830 1.24 14.56 23.86
C ALA A 830 1.69 15.77 23.00
N SER A 831 2.97 16.16 23.07
CA SER A 831 3.60 17.16 22.19
C SER A 831 4.51 16.54 21.13
N ASP A 832 4.49 15.21 20.94
CA ASP A 832 5.35 14.58 19.95
C ASP A 832 5.10 15.14 18.56
N SER A 833 6.15 15.33 17.76
CA SER A 833 6.03 15.81 16.38
C SER A 833 5.28 14.83 15.47
N SER A 834 5.38 13.52 15.73
CA SER A 834 4.72 12.47 14.95
C SER A 834 3.26 12.28 15.39
N SER A 835 2.32 12.45 14.47
CA SER A 835 0.90 12.16 14.71
C SER A 835 0.65 10.68 15.03
N ALA A 836 1.47 9.76 14.51
CA ALA A 836 1.39 8.33 14.83
C ALA A 836 1.76 8.03 16.29
N VAL A 837 2.74 8.75 16.87
CA VAL A 837 3.08 8.63 18.30
C VAL A 837 1.94 9.20 19.16
N ARG A 838 1.43 10.38 18.77
CA ARG A 838 0.29 11.00 19.45
C ARG A 838 -0.97 10.12 19.40
N ARG A 839 -1.22 9.44 18.27
CA ARG A 839 -2.31 8.46 18.09
C ARG A 839 -2.17 7.29 19.08
N GLU A 840 -0.98 6.69 19.15
CA GLU A 840 -0.74 5.58 20.07
C GLU A 840 -0.96 5.99 21.54
N LEU A 841 -0.51 7.20 21.92
CA LEU A 841 -0.78 7.74 23.25
C LEU A 841 -2.28 7.95 23.47
N ALA A 842 -3.00 8.54 22.51
CA ALA A 842 -4.44 8.75 22.62
C ALA A 842 -5.18 7.44 22.89
N VAL A 843 -4.87 6.38 22.14
CA VAL A 843 -5.46 5.05 22.35
C VAL A 843 -5.07 4.47 23.72
N ALA A 844 -3.83 4.67 24.17
CA ALA A 844 -3.36 4.19 25.47
C ALA A 844 -4.14 4.78 26.66
N LEU A 845 -4.66 6.01 26.53
CA LEU A 845 -5.36 6.71 27.61
C LEU A 845 -6.77 6.15 27.90
N ARG A 846 -7.36 5.32 27.02
CA ARG A 846 -8.78 4.90 27.10
C ARG A 846 -9.21 4.39 28.48
N PHE A 847 -8.35 3.60 29.15
CA PHE A 847 -8.63 2.99 30.45
C PHE A 847 -7.81 3.58 31.60
N ASP A 848 -7.15 4.71 31.36
CA ASP A 848 -6.40 5.42 32.39
C ASP A 848 -7.36 6.15 33.35
N LYS A 849 -7.26 5.78 34.63
CA LYS A 849 -8.10 6.28 35.73
C LYS A 849 -7.48 7.45 36.48
N SER A 850 -6.28 7.90 36.11
CA SER A 850 -5.60 9.03 36.73
C SER A 850 -6.38 10.33 36.52
N ALA A 851 -6.27 11.25 37.47
CA ALA A 851 -6.87 12.58 37.37
C ALA A 851 -6.24 13.42 36.23
N ASP A 852 -5.01 13.10 35.82
CA ASP A 852 -4.28 13.85 34.80
C ASP A 852 -4.68 13.46 33.37
N MET A 853 -5.31 12.30 33.17
CA MET A 853 -5.68 11.79 31.84
C MET A 853 -6.46 12.81 30.99
N PRO A 854 -7.55 13.46 31.48
CA PRO A 854 -8.28 14.42 30.66
C PRO A 854 -7.44 15.59 30.17
N ALA A 855 -6.46 16.05 30.97
CA ALA A 855 -5.56 17.14 30.58
C ALA A 855 -4.55 16.70 29.50
N VAL A 856 -4.02 15.47 29.61
CA VAL A 856 -3.16 14.88 28.57
C VAL A 856 -3.93 14.69 27.27
N TRP A 857 -5.16 14.16 27.35
CA TRP A 857 -6.05 14.01 26.20
C TRP A 857 -6.39 15.36 25.56
N ALA A 858 -6.71 16.37 26.36
CA ALA A 858 -7.00 17.72 25.85
C ALA A 858 -5.84 18.29 25.03
N LYS A 859 -4.60 18.06 25.48
CA LYS A 859 -3.39 18.49 24.76
C LYS A 859 -3.22 17.78 23.41
N LEU A 860 -3.55 16.49 23.34
CA LEU A 860 -3.61 15.74 22.09
C LEU A 860 -4.69 16.31 21.17
N ALA A 861 -5.90 16.56 21.69
CA ALA A 861 -7.01 17.11 20.91
C ALA A 861 -6.71 18.51 20.34
N GLN A 862 -5.93 19.34 21.02
CA GLN A 862 -5.45 20.63 20.49
C GLN A 862 -4.53 20.48 19.26
N SER A 863 -3.93 19.30 19.06
CA SER A 863 -3.04 19.01 17.95
C SER A 863 -3.79 18.45 16.72
N HIS A 864 -5.11 18.29 16.79
CA HIS A 864 -5.91 17.89 15.63
C HIS A 864 -5.99 19.02 14.60
N ASP A 865 -5.70 18.71 13.35
CA ASP A 865 -5.59 19.69 12.26
C ASP A 865 -6.90 19.87 11.46
N GLY A 866 -7.92 19.07 11.75
CA GLY A 866 -9.19 19.05 11.03
C GLY A 866 -9.16 18.29 9.70
N LYS A 867 -8.14 17.42 9.49
CA LYS A 867 -7.99 16.64 8.27
C LYS A 867 -7.72 15.16 8.54
N ASP A 868 -6.94 14.85 9.57
CA ASP A 868 -6.50 13.48 9.86
C ASP A 868 -7.60 12.65 10.55
N ARG A 869 -8.32 11.85 9.75
CA ARG A 869 -9.40 10.97 10.24
C ARG A 869 -8.89 9.88 11.17
N TRP A 870 -7.68 9.35 10.94
CA TRP A 870 -7.08 8.33 11.81
C TRP A 870 -6.81 8.90 13.20
N TYR A 871 -6.26 10.11 13.27
CA TYR A 871 -5.99 10.79 14.52
C TYR A 871 -7.28 11.14 15.27
N LEU A 872 -8.30 11.61 14.55
CA LEU A 872 -9.61 11.90 15.12
C LEU A 872 -10.24 10.66 15.78
N GLU A 873 -10.16 9.50 15.13
CA GLU A 873 -10.67 8.26 15.71
C GLU A 873 -9.88 7.79 16.93
N ALA A 874 -8.55 7.94 16.92
CA ALA A 874 -7.73 7.65 18.10
C ALA A 874 -8.07 8.54 19.30
N LEU A 875 -8.33 9.83 19.07
CA LEU A 875 -8.83 10.75 20.11
C LEU A 875 -10.18 10.29 20.65
N GLY A 876 -11.09 9.89 19.75
CA GLY A 876 -12.36 9.30 20.11
C GLY A 876 -12.22 8.08 21.02
N ILE A 877 -11.48 7.06 20.57
CA ILE A 877 -11.17 5.85 21.33
C ILE A 877 -10.61 6.17 22.72
N GLY A 878 -9.64 7.10 22.79
CA GLY A 878 -9.03 7.53 24.06
C GLY A 878 -10.01 8.20 25.03
N SER A 879 -11.00 8.92 24.50
CA SER A 879 -11.98 9.65 25.32
C SER A 879 -13.18 8.81 25.74
N ASP A 880 -13.51 7.71 25.05
CA ASP A 880 -14.83 7.06 25.12
C ASP A 880 -15.32 6.75 26.55
N VAL A 881 -14.43 6.36 27.48
CA VAL A 881 -14.80 6.00 28.86
C VAL A 881 -15.01 7.23 29.76
N ARG A 882 -14.40 8.37 29.42
CA ARG A 882 -14.38 9.61 30.21
C ARG A 882 -14.61 10.84 29.33
N ALA A 883 -15.56 10.72 28.39
CA ALA A 883 -15.74 11.67 27.30
C ALA A 883 -16.05 13.10 27.81
N GLN A 884 -16.92 13.23 28.81
CA GLN A 884 -17.28 14.53 29.39
C GLN A 884 -16.06 15.22 30.04
N GLU A 885 -15.29 14.52 30.86
CA GLU A 885 -14.10 15.09 31.52
C GLU A 885 -13.04 15.52 30.49
N CYS A 886 -12.84 14.72 29.44
CA CYS A 886 -11.93 15.04 28.33
C CYS A 886 -12.39 16.29 27.56
N PHE A 887 -13.69 16.39 27.27
CA PHE A 887 -14.27 17.53 26.57
C PHE A 887 -14.16 18.82 27.39
N GLU A 888 -14.50 18.78 28.68
CA GLU A 888 -14.36 19.91 29.60
C GLU A 888 -12.90 20.38 29.69
N ALA A 889 -11.96 19.45 29.82
CA ALA A 889 -10.53 19.76 29.86
C ALA A 889 -10.05 20.41 28.56
N TRP A 890 -10.52 19.94 27.40
CA TRP A 890 -10.17 20.53 26.10
C TRP A 890 -10.71 21.94 25.93
N VAL A 891 -11.97 22.19 26.30
CA VAL A 891 -12.55 23.54 26.30
C VAL A 891 -11.81 24.46 27.27
N ALA A 892 -11.51 24.00 28.48
CA ALA A 892 -10.75 24.76 29.48
C ALA A 892 -9.32 25.10 29.00
N ALA A 893 -8.72 24.23 28.19
CA ALA A 893 -7.42 24.44 27.55
C ALA A 893 -7.49 25.35 26.30
N GLY A 894 -8.63 25.98 26.01
CA GLY A 894 -8.82 26.89 24.88
C GLY A 894 -9.35 26.23 23.60
N GLY A 895 -9.87 25.00 23.71
CA GLY A 895 -10.49 24.27 22.60
C GLY A 895 -11.66 25.06 22.01
N ASN A 896 -11.64 25.25 20.69
CA ASN A 896 -12.64 26.07 19.99
C ASN A 896 -13.41 25.24 18.97
N TRP A 897 -14.56 24.73 19.41
CA TRP A 897 -15.48 23.95 18.59
C TRP A 897 -16.06 24.68 17.37
N LYS A 898 -15.86 26.00 17.24
CA LYS A 898 -16.31 26.77 16.07
C LYS A 898 -15.36 26.66 14.87
N THR A 899 -14.12 26.24 15.09
CA THR A 899 -13.13 26.00 14.03
C THR A 899 -13.40 24.69 13.31
N ALA A 900 -12.91 24.50 12.08
CA ALA A 900 -13.06 23.23 11.35
C ALA A 900 -12.53 22.03 12.15
N ALA A 901 -11.31 22.14 12.69
CA ALA A 901 -10.71 21.10 13.54
C ALA A 901 -11.51 20.86 14.82
N GLY A 902 -11.98 21.92 15.49
CA GLY A 902 -12.80 21.79 16.69
C GLY A 902 -14.16 21.13 16.41
N ARG A 903 -14.76 21.39 15.25
CA ARG A 903 -16.01 20.75 14.82
C ARG A 903 -15.86 19.24 14.62
N ASP A 904 -14.69 18.78 14.17
CA ASP A 904 -14.38 17.34 14.09
C ASP A 904 -14.31 16.69 15.47
N ILE A 905 -13.65 17.34 16.43
CA ILE A 905 -13.60 16.87 17.82
C ILE A 905 -15.01 16.74 18.39
N VAL A 906 -15.84 17.77 18.21
CA VAL A 906 -17.23 17.77 18.66
C VAL A 906 -18.06 16.69 17.96
N TRP A 907 -17.82 16.46 16.67
CA TRP A 907 -18.48 15.40 15.91
C TRP A 907 -18.11 13.99 16.40
N ARG A 908 -16.90 13.79 16.93
CA ARG A 908 -16.43 12.46 17.37
C ARG A 908 -16.65 12.16 18.86
N VAL A 909 -16.52 13.15 19.74
CA VAL A 909 -16.49 12.93 21.20
C VAL A 909 -17.92 12.76 21.74
N ARG A 910 -18.15 11.66 22.46
CA ARG A 910 -19.48 11.30 22.99
C ARG A 910 -19.81 11.95 24.34
N ALA A 911 -19.46 13.23 24.50
CA ALA A 911 -19.74 14.01 25.71
C ALA A 911 -21.12 14.68 25.64
N PRO A 912 -21.89 14.76 26.75
CA PRO A 912 -23.10 15.56 26.79
C PRO A 912 -22.95 17.00 26.29
N ASP A 913 -21.86 17.69 26.67
CA ASP A 913 -21.62 19.06 26.20
C ASP A 913 -21.24 19.12 24.71
N ALA A 914 -20.62 18.07 24.18
CA ALA A 914 -20.40 17.95 22.74
C ALA A 914 -21.74 17.85 21.99
N ALA A 915 -22.73 17.11 22.51
CA ALA A 915 -24.08 17.07 21.92
C ALA A 915 -24.74 18.46 21.89
N SER A 916 -24.61 19.24 22.96
CA SER A 916 -25.09 20.64 22.99
C SER A 916 -24.37 21.53 21.96
N ALA A 917 -23.06 21.34 21.78
CA ALA A 917 -22.30 22.04 20.75
C ALA A 917 -22.73 21.62 19.34
N ILE A 918 -23.01 20.33 19.09
CA ILE A 918 -23.53 19.84 17.81
C ILE A 918 -24.87 20.52 17.49
N VAL A 919 -25.80 20.58 18.44
CA VAL A 919 -27.09 21.25 18.23
C VAL A 919 -26.91 22.74 17.93
N SER A 920 -25.95 23.40 18.59
CA SER A 920 -25.60 24.79 18.29
C SER A 920 -25.03 24.98 16.87
N ILE A 921 -24.28 24.00 16.36
CA ILE A 921 -23.78 24.00 14.98
C ILE A 921 -24.93 23.80 13.99
N ILE A 922 -25.84 22.86 14.26
CA ILE A 922 -27.03 22.60 13.42
C ILE A 922 -27.94 23.84 13.33
N ALA A 923 -28.03 24.63 14.41
CA ALA A 923 -28.82 25.86 14.45
C ALA A 923 -28.21 27.03 13.65
N ASP A 924 -26.96 26.93 13.18
CA ASP A 924 -26.32 27.98 12.38
C ASP A 924 -26.97 28.07 10.99
N PRO A 925 -27.64 29.19 10.63
CA PRO A 925 -28.31 29.33 9.34
C PRO A 925 -27.36 29.34 8.15
N ASN A 926 -26.04 29.45 8.38
CA ASN A 926 -25.02 29.40 7.32
C ASN A 926 -24.40 28.01 7.15
N LEU A 927 -24.79 27.02 7.97
CA LEU A 927 -24.33 25.65 7.81
C LEU A 927 -24.92 25.09 6.49
N LYS A 928 -24.07 24.50 5.66
CA LYS A 928 -24.56 23.87 4.43
C LYS A 928 -25.38 22.63 4.77
N LEU A 929 -26.43 22.38 3.99
CA LEU A 929 -27.31 21.22 4.20
C LEU A 929 -26.55 19.88 4.14
N GLU A 930 -25.53 19.79 3.28
CA GLU A 930 -24.64 18.62 3.17
C GLU A 930 -23.91 18.32 4.49
N ASP A 931 -23.52 19.36 5.23
CA ASP A 931 -22.84 19.24 6.53
C ASP A 931 -23.83 18.97 7.67
N THR A 932 -25.09 19.41 7.55
CA THR A 932 -26.13 19.21 8.58
C THR A 932 -26.36 17.73 8.88
N ASN A 933 -26.38 16.87 7.85
CA ASN A 933 -26.59 15.43 8.01
C ASN A 933 -25.46 14.76 8.82
N ARG A 934 -24.21 15.19 8.63
CA ARG A 934 -23.03 14.71 9.38
C ARG A 934 -23.22 14.92 10.88
N TYR A 935 -23.74 16.07 11.28
CA TYR A 935 -23.97 16.41 12.68
C TYR A 935 -25.19 15.72 13.29
N PHE A 936 -26.29 15.58 12.53
CA PHE A 936 -27.40 14.73 12.97
C PHE A 936 -26.97 13.28 13.16
N ARG A 937 -26.15 12.75 12.25
CA ARG A 937 -25.62 11.38 12.39
C ARG A 937 -24.80 11.24 13.65
N SER A 938 -23.92 12.20 13.95
CA SER A 938 -23.14 12.21 15.20
C SER A 938 -24.02 12.23 16.45
N LEU A 939 -25.10 13.02 16.48
CA LEU A 939 -26.05 13.02 17.59
C LEU A 939 -26.67 11.64 17.84
N GLU A 940 -26.85 10.82 16.81
CA GLU A 940 -27.38 9.46 16.99
C GLU A 940 -26.48 8.59 17.85
N TYR A 941 -25.16 8.87 17.92
CA TYR A 941 -24.15 8.16 18.71
C TYR A 941 -24.03 8.62 20.17
N HIS A 942 -24.83 9.60 20.59
CA HIS A 942 -25.02 9.92 22.00
C HIS A 942 -26.17 9.09 22.58
N ASP A 943 -26.13 8.84 23.89
CA ASP A 943 -27.24 8.17 24.55
C ASP A 943 -28.56 8.95 24.37
N ALA A 944 -29.68 8.23 24.39
CA ALA A 944 -30.97 8.80 24.05
C ALA A 944 -31.38 9.97 24.96
N ALA A 945 -30.99 9.98 26.24
CA ALA A 945 -31.33 11.04 27.16
C ALA A 945 -30.54 12.31 26.85
N THR A 946 -29.22 12.18 26.65
CA THR A 946 -28.34 13.28 26.22
C THR A 946 -28.80 13.89 24.90
N ARG A 947 -29.06 13.04 23.89
CA ARG A 947 -29.54 13.50 22.57
C ARG A 947 -30.86 14.27 22.66
N THR A 948 -31.81 13.75 23.45
CA THR A 948 -33.12 14.39 23.62
C THR A 948 -32.97 15.76 24.29
N ALA A 949 -32.23 15.83 25.41
CA ALA A 949 -31.98 17.06 26.13
C ALA A 949 -31.29 18.13 25.25
N ALA A 950 -30.34 17.72 24.41
CA ALA A 950 -29.69 18.63 23.48
C ALA A 950 -30.68 19.17 22.42
N LEU A 951 -31.48 18.30 21.80
CA LEU A 951 -32.44 18.69 20.75
C LEU A 951 -33.59 19.56 21.27
N GLU A 952 -34.01 19.39 22.53
CA GLU A 952 -35.03 20.24 23.16
C GLU A 952 -34.64 21.73 23.18
N THR A 953 -33.34 22.05 23.12
CA THR A 953 -32.87 23.44 23.04
C THR A 953 -33.19 24.14 21.71
N LEU A 954 -33.59 23.39 20.68
CA LEU A 954 -34.08 23.93 19.40
C LEU A 954 -35.56 24.30 19.45
N LEU A 955 -36.29 23.85 20.49
CA LEU A 955 -37.70 24.17 20.64
C LEU A 955 -37.87 25.59 21.24
N PRO A 956 -38.87 26.35 20.77
CA PRO A 956 -39.08 27.75 21.16
C PRO A 956 -39.57 27.95 22.61
#